data_AF-A0A931UTR9-F1
#
_entry.id   AF-A0A931UTR9-F1
#
_cell.length_a   1.000
_cell.length_b   1.000
_cell.length_c   1.000
_cell.angle_alpha   90.00
_cell.angle_beta   90.00
_cell.angle_gamma   90.00
#
_symmetry.space_group_name_H-M   'P 1'
#
loop_
_entity.id
_entity.type
_entity.pdbx_description
1 polymer ?
#
loop_
_entity_poly.entity_id
_entity_poly.type
_entity_poly.pdbx_seq_one_letter_code
_entity_poly.pdbx_strand_id
1 'polypeptide(L)'
;MAAALAPSIASASEFDTKAGVVRFAPDAVKTWKLDSAAELIAASAFLTKFDTTSYPPRLRLTKVTDASMIESNFTAPSDAVEGVRAFRVGSVAGAGTSGLAIMDEAAFAALATSRIEISMWARAEGAMPALVVQYAKSDWSLESGFDFASAFSTRTGRETSDGWVEFTTGPIDGSVWGVPIRAIVLSPSPYSQKGTAFAVDAIEVRKVPGPLTAPTACTQADVDKTCGPSADCMYGRCVPSTVTWGPLPTGEHRVEFADRWTHIASHLIGDRASSEYGRKVFTPAARDLSRYSVSSRQFFGGMNRLVNGLRDNHTSFGSPPAGFATFGPMLFFGWSGALHACFGVVEKDLTGGGLGFGVFHAGDKPISGVPLKQGDMLVAIDGQDPKEWADAVIPGINRTSPNDPKADPAAYAELLSAAISARAKEIKVARCASATACTGDNVKEITIDVASKVSAHVLANGGWGDLDYFGCSPRFRDSVADFDEASSGEDTITPRTVDGIVNVQFDGFSGQEGWQGKMSGVFEPKPAAVLMDARQGNGGYGNNVEHLLGLLRGKDQRIGFITVVNGTYDEPSPSSLFTTYEKCVGGEAGFSFSCFGAWGFFSDLESPPGAATKIAWLNTVDVSANDYMPRLLAGRTGFRIFAPHPTAGAFGAVTSFSSFMPGWGGGSLQYQDSRFGSTYAELSSVRWESGHGVAPDVVVAQKVSDALNGKDTMLEAARAWLKAE
;
A
#
# COMPACT_ATOMS: atom_id res chain seq x y z
N MET A 1 41.18 -14.68 -22.11
CA MET A 1 41.08 -13.59 -23.09
C MET A 1 39.63 -13.55 -23.57
N ALA A 2 38.79 -12.77 -22.88
CA ALA A 2 37.39 -12.58 -23.21
C ALA A 2 37.19 -11.08 -23.38
N ALA A 3 36.92 -10.64 -24.60
CA ALA A 3 36.45 -9.30 -24.87
C ALA A 3 34.99 -9.23 -24.42
N ALA A 4 34.77 -8.63 -23.24
CA ALA A 4 33.45 -8.20 -22.85
C ALA A 4 33.03 -7.06 -23.79
N LEU A 5 32.07 -7.35 -24.67
CA LEU A 5 31.35 -6.34 -25.42
C LEU A 5 30.58 -5.48 -24.42
N ALA A 6 31.13 -4.31 -24.08
CA ALA A 6 30.33 -3.23 -23.52
C ALA A 6 29.26 -2.87 -24.56
N PRO A 7 27.97 -2.79 -24.19
CA PRO A 7 26.98 -2.25 -25.10
C PRO A 7 27.37 -0.81 -25.42
N SER A 8 27.49 -0.47 -26.71
CA SER A 8 27.67 0.91 -27.15
C SER A 8 26.49 1.71 -26.62
N ILE A 9 26.75 2.60 -25.68
CA ILE A 9 25.77 3.56 -25.17
C ILE A 9 25.41 4.44 -26.35
N ALA A 10 24.19 4.30 -26.87
CA ALA A 10 23.61 5.25 -27.81
C ALA A 10 23.74 6.65 -27.19
N SER A 11 24.36 7.60 -27.89
CA SER A 11 24.64 8.94 -27.36
C SER A 11 23.32 9.63 -27.04
N ALA A 12 22.96 9.73 -25.76
CA ALA A 12 21.84 10.57 -25.33
C ALA A 12 22.11 12.03 -25.70
N SER A 13 21.06 12.86 -25.73
CA SER A 13 21.20 14.30 -25.96
C SER A 13 22.35 14.89 -25.12
N GLU A 14 23.36 15.48 -25.78
CA GLU A 14 24.59 15.95 -25.11
C GLU A 14 24.44 17.41 -24.72
N PHE A 15 24.69 17.74 -23.45
CA PHE A 15 24.84 19.13 -23.04
C PHE A 15 26.17 19.66 -23.58
N ASP A 16 26.10 20.51 -24.60
CA ASP A 16 27.25 21.24 -25.13
C ASP A 16 27.64 22.32 -24.13
N THR A 17 28.53 21.97 -23.20
CA THR A 17 29.05 22.87 -22.16
C THR A 17 29.66 24.16 -22.71
N LYS A 18 30.09 24.20 -23.98
CA LYS A 18 30.64 25.41 -24.61
C LYS A 18 29.55 26.33 -25.16
N ALA A 19 28.48 25.74 -25.70
CA ALA A 19 27.36 26.50 -26.24
C ALA A 19 26.26 26.76 -25.20
N GLY A 20 26.28 26.06 -24.07
CA GLY A 20 25.25 26.16 -23.03
C GLY A 20 23.90 25.59 -23.47
N VAL A 21 23.88 24.70 -24.46
CA VAL A 21 22.65 24.10 -25.02
C VAL A 21 22.71 22.59 -24.94
N VAL A 22 21.57 21.93 -24.81
CA VAL A 22 21.49 20.50 -25.13
C VAL A 22 21.54 20.36 -26.66
N ARG A 23 21.99 19.21 -27.15
CA ARG A 23 21.79 18.82 -28.55
C ARG A 23 21.12 17.47 -28.57
N PHE A 24 19.97 17.38 -29.25
CA PHE A 24 19.33 16.09 -29.48
C PHE A 24 20.26 15.07 -30.11
N ALA A 25 20.07 13.82 -29.71
CA ALA A 25 20.80 12.70 -30.23
C ALA A 25 20.53 12.56 -31.75
N PRO A 26 21.56 12.35 -32.58
CA PRO A 26 21.38 12.20 -34.02
C PRO A 26 20.59 10.94 -34.42
N ASP A 27 20.43 9.98 -33.50
CA ASP A 27 19.65 8.75 -33.65
C ASP A 27 18.26 8.83 -32.99
N ALA A 28 17.84 10.01 -32.52
CA ALA A 28 16.46 10.23 -32.07
C ALA A 28 15.47 9.92 -33.20
N VAL A 29 14.50 9.06 -32.91
CA VAL A 29 13.45 8.69 -33.87
C VAL A 29 12.31 9.70 -33.89
N LYS A 30 12.17 10.48 -32.81
CA LYS A 30 11.22 11.58 -32.70
C LYS A 30 11.70 12.56 -31.62
N THR A 31 11.51 13.85 -31.88
CA THR A 31 11.73 14.93 -30.92
C THR A 31 10.54 15.88 -30.97
N TRP A 32 10.13 16.37 -29.81
CA TRP A 32 9.22 17.50 -29.66
C TRP A 32 9.96 18.60 -28.90
N LYS A 33 10.18 19.76 -29.53
CA LYS A 33 11.01 20.85 -29.00
C LYS A 33 10.27 21.83 -28.10
N LEU A 34 8.95 21.68 -27.99
CA LEU A 34 8.05 22.46 -27.11
C LEU A 34 8.35 23.98 -27.07
N ASP A 35 8.75 24.57 -28.21
CA ASP A 35 9.18 25.98 -28.31
C ASP A 35 8.17 26.90 -29.02
N SER A 36 7.17 26.29 -29.67
CA SER A 36 6.14 26.98 -30.43
C SER A 36 4.79 26.29 -30.40
N ALA A 37 3.72 27.09 -30.40
CA ALA A 37 2.36 26.56 -30.41
C ALA A 37 2.05 25.77 -31.70
N ALA A 38 2.62 26.17 -32.83
CA ALA A 38 2.43 25.51 -34.11
C ALA A 38 2.93 24.06 -34.10
N GLU A 39 4.08 23.80 -33.45
CA GLU A 39 4.60 22.45 -33.29
C GLU A 39 3.67 21.58 -32.42
N LEU A 40 3.19 22.13 -31.29
CA LEU A 40 2.28 21.40 -30.40
C LEU A 40 0.95 21.06 -31.07
N ILE A 41 0.39 21.97 -31.88
CA ILE A 41 -0.80 21.71 -32.68
C ILE A 41 -0.53 20.59 -33.70
N ALA A 42 0.61 20.63 -34.39
CA ALA A 42 1.00 19.59 -35.34
C ALA A 42 1.24 18.22 -34.66
N ALA A 43 1.71 18.21 -33.41
CA ALA A 43 1.92 17.03 -32.59
C ALA A 43 0.61 16.46 -31.98
N SER A 44 -0.55 17.00 -32.34
CA SER A 44 -1.84 16.64 -31.75
C SER A 44 -1.84 16.76 -30.22
N ALA A 45 -1.38 17.90 -29.71
CA ALA A 45 -1.36 18.16 -28.28
C ALA A 45 -2.76 18.42 -27.69
N PHE A 46 -2.91 18.07 -26.42
CA PHE A 46 -4.10 18.30 -25.60
C PHE A 46 -3.68 18.98 -24.29
N LEU A 47 -4.46 19.97 -23.85
CA LEU A 47 -4.38 20.45 -22.48
C LEU A 47 -5.04 19.43 -21.54
N THR A 48 -4.40 19.16 -20.42
CA THR A 48 -4.89 18.20 -19.43
C THR A 48 -5.31 18.88 -18.14
N LYS A 49 -6.40 18.46 -17.53
CA LYS A 49 -6.83 18.98 -16.22
C LYS A 49 -7.45 17.89 -15.36
N PHE A 50 -6.99 17.76 -14.12
CA PHE A 50 -7.65 16.86 -13.17
C PHE A 50 -9.01 17.43 -12.73
N ASP A 51 -10.04 16.63 -12.94
CA ASP A 51 -11.37 16.79 -12.37
C ASP A 51 -11.37 16.10 -11.01
N THR A 52 -11.22 16.89 -9.95
CA THR A 52 -11.20 16.39 -8.56
C THR A 52 -12.60 16.22 -7.98
N THR A 53 -13.66 16.43 -8.76
CA THR A 53 -15.04 16.23 -8.30
C THR A 53 -15.46 14.77 -8.34
N SER A 54 -14.76 13.94 -9.12
CA SER A 54 -14.87 12.48 -9.08
C SER A 54 -13.75 11.90 -8.20
N TYR A 55 -14.07 10.85 -7.44
CA TYR A 55 -13.06 9.97 -6.88
C TYR A 55 -13.13 8.62 -7.60
N PRO A 56 -12.01 8.13 -8.16
CA PRO A 56 -10.72 8.83 -8.31
C PRO A 56 -10.80 10.04 -9.27
N PRO A 57 -9.88 11.03 -9.16
CA PRO A 57 -9.85 12.18 -10.06
C PRO A 57 -9.71 11.76 -11.53
N ARG A 58 -10.51 12.37 -12.41
CA ARG A 58 -10.48 12.08 -13.85
C ARG A 58 -9.60 13.08 -14.59
N LEU A 59 -8.92 12.63 -15.65
CA LEU A 59 -8.11 13.52 -16.49
C LEU A 59 -8.97 14.06 -17.62
N ARG A 60 -9.24 15.36 -17.66
CA ARG A 60 -9.93 15.99 -18.81
C ARG A 60 -8.94 16.36 -19.88
N LEU A 61 -9.27 16.06 -21.13
CA LEU A 61 -8.44 16.34 -22.30
C LEU A 61 -9.13 17.35 -23.22
N THR A 62 -8.48 18.48 -23.46
CA THR A 62 -8.95 19.50 -24.40
C THR A 62 -7.97 19.63 -25.54
N LYS A 63 -8.37 19.27 -26.76
CA LYS A 63 -7.49 19.34 -27.94
C LYS A 63 -7.04 20.79 -28.18
N VAL A 64 -5.75 20.99 -28.39
CA VAL A 64 -5.20 22.30 -28.79
C VAL A 64 -5.43 22.48 -30.29
N THR A 65 -6.31 23.41 -30.65
CA THR A 65 -6.65 23.69 -32.06
C THR A 65 -6.15 25.04 -32.54
N ASP A 66 -5.74 25.92 -31.62
CA ASP A 66 -5.28 27.27 -31.92
C ASP A 66 -4.16 27.71 -30.96
N ALA A 67 -3.24 28.54 -31.45
CA ALA A 67 -2.08 28.98 -30.69
C ALA A 67 -2.45 29.78 -29.43
N SER A 68 -3.53 30.57 -29.48
CA SER A 68 -3.97 31.40 -28.35
C SER A 68 -4.36 30.59 -27.11
N MET A 69 -4.66 29.29 -27.26
CA MET A 69 -4.97 28.40 -26.14
C MET A 69 -3.77 28.14 -25.23
N ILE A 70 -2.55 28.24 -25.76
CA ILE A 70 -1.32 27.78 -25.11
C ILE A 70 -0.17 28.79 -25.17
N GLU A 71 -0.33 29.91 -25.88
CA GLU A 71 0.73 30.90 -26.04
C GLU A 71 1.23 31.47 -24.71
N SER A 72 0.32 31.63 -23.73
CA SER A 72 0.66 32.11 -22.38
C SER A 72 1.44 31.09 -21.53
N ASN A 73 1.52 29.82 -21.96
CA ASN A 73 2.30 28.79 -21.29
C ASN A 73 3.78 28.82 -21.69
N PHE A 74 4.17 29.50 -22.78
CA PHE A 74 5.58 29.53 -23.16
C PHE A 74 6.39 30.52 -22.30
N THR A 75 7.64 30.16 -22.00
CA THR A 75 8.58 31.03 -21.30
C THR A 75 9.10 32.17 -22.18
N ALA A 76 9.87 33.08 -21.59
CA ALA A 76 10.61 34.08 -22.37
C ALA A 76 11.73 33.41 -23.20
N PRO A 77 12.19 34.06 -24.30
CA PRO A 77 13.19 33.48 -25.20
C PRO A 77 14.54 33.03 -24.60
N SER A 78 14.88 33.51 -23.40
CA SER A 78 16.15 33.23 -22.72
C SER A 78 16.04 32.18 -21.62
N ASP A 79 14.86 31.59 -21.44
CA ASP A 79 14.56 30.71 -20.31
C ASP A 79 14.68 29.22 -20.66
N ALA A 80 14.98 28.86 -21.91
CA ALA A 80 15.01 27.49 -22.44
C ALA A 80 16.45 26.93 -22.49
N VAL A 81 16.60 25.60 -22.42
CA VAL A 81 17.92 24.93 -22.56
C VAL A 81 18.28 24.75 -24.02
N GLU A 82 17.29 24.44 -24.86
CA GLU A 82 17.37 24.46 -26.30
C GLU A 82 16.34 25.41 -26.91
N GLY A 83 16.58 25.78 -28.17
CA GLY A 83 15.58 26.50 -28.96
C GLY A 83 15.33 27.91 -28.46
N VAL A 84 14.08 28.36 -28.58
CA VAL A 84 13.69 29.74 -28.24
C VAL A 84 12.95 29.76 -26.90
N ARG A 85 12.03 28.84 -26.61
CA ARG A 85 11.18 28.90 -25.40
C ARG A 85 10.95 27.50 -24.86
N ALA A 86 10.62 27.42 -23.58
CA ALA A 86 10.13 26.20 -22.94
C ALA A 86 8.63 26.30 -22.69
N PHE A 87 7.97 25.16 -22.50
CA PHE A 87 6.55 25.09 -22.19
C PHE A 87 6.32 24.91 -20.68
N ARG A 88 5.50 25.78 -20.07
CA ARG A 88 5.13 25.68 -18.64
C ARG A 88 3.90 24.81 -18.44
N VAL A 89 4.06 23.82 -17.57
CA VAL A 89 3.03 22.91 -17.09
C VAL A 89 2.68 23.27 -15.64
N GLY A 90 1.41 23.55 -15.35
CA GLY A 90 0.95 23.91 -14.01
C GLY A 90 0.09 25.17 -13.93
N SER A 91 0.04 25.77 -12.74
CA SER A 91 -0.69 27.00 -12.45
C SER A 91 0.24 28.20 -12.59
N VAL A 92 0.25 28.85 -13.76
CA VAL A 92 0.99 30.10 -13.94
C VAL A 92 0.07 31.29 -13.62
N ALA A 93 0.60 32.40 -13.09
CA ALA A 93 -0.20 33.60 -12.86
C ALA A 93 -0.81 34.09 -14.18
N GLY A 94 -2.15 34.10 -14.27
CA GLY A 94 -2.88 34.49 -15.49
C GLY A 94 -3.19 33.37 -16.49
N ALA A 95 -2.74 32.14 -16.26
CA ALA A 95 -3.08 30.95 -17.05
C ALA A 95 -3.84 29.92 -16.19
N GLY A 96 -4.77 29.18 -16.80
CA GLY A 96 -5.48 28.08 -16.11
C GLY A 96 -4.54 26.93 -15.74
N THR A 97 -4.83 26.22 -14.65
CA THR A 97 -4.13 24.98 -14.27
C THR A 97 -4.26 23.93 -15.36
N SER A 98 -3.21 23.75 -16.16
CA SER A 98 -3.23 22.77 -17.24
C SER A 98 -1.90 22.02 -17.34
N GLY A 99 -1.99 20.70 -17.49
CA GLY A 99 -0.92 19.87 -18.05
C GLY A 99 -1.00 19.81 -19.57
N LEU A 100 -0.14 18.99 -20.17
CA LEU A 100 -0.02 18.77 -21.60
C LEU A 100 0.03 17.27 -21.89
N ALA A 101 -0.72 16.81 -22.89
CA ALA A 101 -0.61 15.46 -23.42
C ALA A 101 -0.30 15.51 -24.92
N ILE A 102 0.66 14.72 -25.37
CA ILE A 102 0.99 14.52 -26.78
C ILE A 102 0.39 13.19 -27.23
N MET A 103 -0.48 13.22 -28.24
CA MET A 103 -1.22 12.06 -28.74
C MET A 103 -0.95 11.82 -30.24
N ASP A 104 0.33 11.73 -30.62
CA ASP A 104 0.79 11.48 -32.00
C ASP A 104 0.65 9.98 -32.36
N GLU A 105 -0.55 9.58 -32.78
CA GLU A 105 -0.91 8.19 -33.09
C GLU A 105 0.01 7.56 -34.15
N ALA A 106 0.40 8.33 -35.18
CA ALA A 106 1.27 7.84 -36.23
C ALA A 106 2.68 7.56 -35.71
N ALA A 107 3.23 8.46 -34.87
CA ALA A 107 4.52 8.23 -34.24
C ALA A 107 4.47 7.01 -33.31
N PHE A 108 3.47 6.90 -32.44
CA PHE A 108 3.39 5.78 -31.49
C PHE A 108 3.15 4.43 -32.17
N ALA A 109 2.35 4.39 -33.24
CA ALA A 109 2.18 3.18 -34.05
C ALA A 109 3.51 2.69 -34.66
N ALA A 110 4.38 3.62 -35.10
CA ALA A 110 5.70 3.27 -35.65
C ALA A 110 6.68 2.75 -34.58
N LEU A 111 6.40 2.98 -33.29
CA LEU A 111 7.22 2.52 -32.17
C LEU A 111 6.71 1.21 -31.56
N ALA A 112 5.49 0.78 -31.87
CA ALA A 112 4.81 -0.34 -31.20
C ALA A 112 5.59 -1.66 -31.19
N THR A 113 6.48 -1.88 -32.16
CA THR A 113 7.29 -3.10 -32.28
C THR A 113 8.74 -2.93 -31.81
N SER A 114 9.09 -1.77 -31.23
CA SER A 114 10.45 -1.42 -30.83
C SER A 114 10.53 -1.20 -29.33
N ARG A 115 11.67 -1.53 -28.74
CA ARG A 115 12.03 -1.03 -27.41
C ARG A 115 12.55 0.40 -27.56
N ILE A 116 12.11 1.29 -26.68
CA ILE A 116 12.40 2.72 -26.76
C ILE A 116 12.82 3.29 -25.40
N GLU A 117 13.38 4.48 -25.42
CA GLU A 117 13.60 5.32 -24.25
C GLU A 117 13.04 6.71 -24.55
N ILE A 118 12.32 7.28 -23.59
CA ILE A 118 11.77 8.64 -23.68
C ILE A 118 12.43 9.49 -22.60
N SER A 119 13.06 10.59 -23.00
CA SER A 119 13.66 11.55 -22.07
C SER A 119 13.08 12.95 -22.23
N MET A 120 13.14 13.74 -21.15
CA MET A 120 12.82 15.17 -21.17
C MET A 120 13.83 15.98 -20.36
N TRP A 121 14.03 17.24 -20.77
CA TRP A 121 14.66 18.25 -19.92
C TRP A 121 13.58 19.13 -19.29
N ALA A 122 13.60 19.24 -17.97
CA ALA A 122 12.61 20.01 -17.22
C ALA A 122 13.23 20.75 -16.03
N ARG A 123 12.66 21.92 -15.71
CA ARG A 123 13.05 22.76 -14.56
C ARG A 123 11.86 22.97 -13.65
N ALA A 124 12.04 22.65 -12.36
CA ALA A 124 11.00 22.87 -11.36
C ALA A 124 10.80 24.37 -11.11
N GLU A 125 9.56 24.86 -11.20
CA GLU A 125 9.15 26.23 -10.84
C GLU A 125 8.09 26.16 -9.71
N GLY A 126 8.44 25.43 -8.64
CA GLY A 126 7.57 25.15 -7.50
C GLY A 126 6.79 23.83 -7.60
N ALA A 127 6.63 23.25 -8.79
CA ALA A 127 6.08 21.91 -8.97
C ALA A 127 7.18 20.93 -9.44
N MET A 128 7.06 19.67 -9.01
CA MET A 128 7.97 18.61 -9.43
C MET A 128 7.65 18.18 -10.87
N PRO A 129 8.62 18.17 -11.81
CA PRO A 129 8.40 17.66 -13.16
C PRO A 129 7.98 16.19 -13.16
N ALA A 130 7.01 15.86 -14.01
CA ALA A 130 6.54 14.50 -14.22
C ALA A 130 6.21 14.28 -15.69
N LEU A 131 6.80 13.23 -16.28
CA LEU A 131 6.44 12.68 -17.57
C LEU A 131 5.90 11.26 -17.36
N VAL A 132 4.74 11.00 -17.96
CA VAL A 132 4.05 9.71 -17.88
C VAL A 132 3.74 9.21 -19.28
N VAL A 133 4.11 7.99 -19.58
CA VAL A 133 3.74 7.29 -20.82
C VAL A 133 2.51 6.45 -20.53
N GLN A 134 1.42 6.67 -21.28
CA GLN A 134 0.17 5.94 -21.13
C GLN A 134 -0.02 4.94 -22.28
N TYR A 135 -0.42 3.72 -21.94
CA TYR A 135 -0.76 2.66 -22.89
C TYR A 135 -2.26 2.42 -22.88
N ALA A 136 -2.89 2.56 -24.05
CA ALA A 136 -4.33 2.34 -24.20
C ALA A 136 -4.67 2.02 -25.67
N LYS A 137 -5.77 1.31 -25.88
CA LYS A 137 -6.36 1.17 -27.21
C LYS A 137 -7.01 2.47 -27.66
N SER A 138 -7.21 2.62 -28.96
CA SER A 138 -7.80 3.83 -29.55
C SER A 138 -9.24 4.10 -29.11
N ASP A 139 -9.99 3.05 -28.78
CA ASP A 139 -11.38 3.09 -28.30
C ASP A 139 -11.49 3.25 -26.78
N TRP A 140 -10.39 3.19 -26.04
CA TRP A 140 -10.37 3.40 -24.59
C TRP A 140 -10.19 4.88 -24.25
N SER A 141 -10.89 5.33 -23.21
CA SER A 141 -10.79 6.71 -22.73
C SER A 141 -9.62 6.90 -21.76
N LEU A 142 -8.67 7.75 -22.14
CA LEU A 142 -7.62 8.26 -21.25
C LEU A 142 -8.18 9.12 -20.10
N GLU A 143 -9.44 9.60 -20.21
CA GLU A 143 -10.05 10.40 -19.15
C GLU A 143 -10.49 9.59 -17.94
N SER A 144 -10.53 8.26 -18.08
CA SER A 144 -10.94 7.35 -17.01
C SER A 144 -9.98 7.33 -15.82
N GLY A 145 -8.75 7.83 -15.99
CA GLY A 145 -7.74 7.96 -14.92
C GLY A 145 -7.01 6.65 -14.58
N PHE A 146 -7.41 5.51 -15.16
CA PHE A 146 -6.83 4.19 -14.93
C PHE A 146 -6.63 3.47 -16.26
N ASP A 147 -5.56 3.87 -16.96
CA ASP A 147 -5.18 3.26 -18.22
C ASP A 147 -4.63 1.83 -18.02
N PHE A 148 -4.63 1.06 -19.10
CA PHE A 148 -4.17 -0.33 -19.12
C PHE A 148 -2.73 -0.47 -18.64
N ALA A 149 -1.85 0.46 -18.99
CA ALA A 149 -0.54 0.54 -18.37
C ALA A 149 -0.01 1.98 -18.36
N SER A 150 0.87 2.30 -17.41
CA SER A 150 1.62 3.55 -17.40
C SER A 150 3.06 3.38 -16.91
N ALA A 151 3.96 4.21 -17.42
CA ALA A 151 5.36 4.28 -16.97
C ALA A 151 5.77 5.74 -16.75
N PHE A 152 6.36 6.04 -15.59
CA PHE A 152 6.86 7.37 -15.26
C PHE A 152 8.33 7.53 -15.66
N SER A 153 8.77 8.78 -15.78
CA SER A 153 10.19 9.12 -15.90
C SER A 153 10.85 9.36 -14.54
N THR A 154 12.13 9.02 -14.39
CA THR A 154 12.97 9.37 -13.23
C THR A 154 14.17 10.20 -13.66
N ARG A 155 14.78 10.92 -12.71
CA ARG A 155 15.98 11.72 -12.96
C ARG A 155 17.15 10.85 -13.41
N THR A 156 17.94 11.34 -14.36
CA THR A 156 19.18 10.67 -14.80
C THR A 156 20.40 11.04 -13.95
N GLY A 157 20.32 12.16 -13.23
CA GLY A 157 21.46 12.77 -12.53
C GLY A 157 22.18 13.82 -13.38
N ARG A 158 21.80 13.97 -14.67
CA ARG A 158 22.24 15.08 -15.50
C ARG A 158 21.45 16.34 -15.16
N GLU A 159 22.17 17.38 -14.77
CA GLU A 159 21.60 18.66 -14.41
C GLU A 159 22.50 19.84 -14.84
N THR A 160 21.88 20.99 -15.08
CA THR A 160 22.56 22.26 -15.33
C THR A 160 22.60 23.10 -14.06
N SER A 161 23.54 24.02 -13.96
CA SER A 161 23.70 24.90 -12.79
C SER A 161 22.52 25.84 -12.54
N ASP A 162 21.69 26.09 -13.55
CA ASP A 162 20.48 26.92 -13.49
C ASP A 162 19.20 26.09 -13.27
N GLY A 163 19.34 24.80 -12.93
CA GLY A 163 18.26 23.97 -12.37
C GLY A 163 17.49 23.13 -13.37
N TRP A 164 17.95 23.02 -14.62
CA TRP A 164 17.39 22.06 -15.58
C TRP A 164 17.89 20.66 -15.27
N VAL A 165 16.98 19.71 -15.26
CA VAL A 165 17.26 18.31 -14.93
C VAL A 165 16.72 17.44 -16.04
N GLU A 166 17.48 16.44 -16.42
CA GLU A 166 17.00 15.42 -17.34
C GLU A 166 16.27 14.29 -16.61
N PHE A 167 15.12 13.90 -17.17
CA PHE A 167 14.33 12.75 -16.78
C PHE A 167 14.28 11.73 -17.91
N THR A 168 14.20 10.44 -17.59
CA THR A 168 14.07 9.34 -18.55
C THR A 168 13.12 8.27 -18.05
N THR A 169 12.39 7.63 -18.95
CA THR A 169 11.67 6.37 -18.66
C THR A 169 12.60 5.16 -18.59
N GLY A 170 13.87 5.34 -18.98
CA GLY A 170 14.75 4.24 -19.35
C GLY A 170 14.14 3.38 -20.47
N PRO A 171 14.68 2.17 -20.70
CA PRO A 171 14.14 1.24 -21.68
C PRO A 171 12.72 0.74 -21.37
N ILE A 172 11.75 1.19 -22.14
CA ILE A 172 10.34 0.73 -22.14
C ILE A 172 9.99 0.05 -23.47
N ASP A 173 8.92 -0.74 -23.46
CA ASP A 173 8.41 -1.38 -24.67
C ASP A 173 7.44 -0.44 -25.40
N GLY A 174 7.53 -0.32 -26.73
CA GLY A 174 6.59 0.52 -27.48
C GLY A 174 5.14 0.01 -27.48
N SER A 175 4.92 -1.24 -27.06
CA SER A 175 3.62 -1.80 -26.73
C SER A 175 3.71 -2.82 -25.60
N VAL A 176 2.65 -2.92 -24.80
CA VAL A 176 2.51 -3.92 -23.73
C VAL A 176 1.35 -4.83 -24.10
N TRP A 177 1.63 -6.13 -24.27
CA TRP A 177 0.66 -7.14 -24.73
C TRP A 177 -0.11 -6.74 -26.01
N GLY A 178 0.57 -6.03 -26.90
CA GLY A 178 -0.01 -5.51 -28.15
C GLY A 178 -0.82 -4.22 -28.01
N VAL A 179 -0.96 -3.67 -26.81
CA VAL A 179 -1.54 -2.35 -26.58
C VAL A 179 -0.43 -1.29 -26.72
N PRO A 180 -0.52 -0.36 -27.71
CA PRO A 180 0.54 0.61 -27.97
C PRO A 180 0.52 1.76 -26.95
N ILE A 181 1.60 2.54 -26.97
CA ILE A 181 1.60 3.88 -26.36
C ILE A 181 0.50 4.73 -27.01
N ARG A 182 -0.29 5.41 -26.18
CA ARG A 182 -1.38 6.29 -26.59
C ARG A 182 -1.06 7.76 -26.38
N ALA A 183 -0.35 8.08 -25.29
CA ALA A 183 -0.01 9.45 -24.93
C ALA A 183 1.29 9.54 -24.14
N ILE A 184 1.96 10.68 -24.29
CA ILE A 184 2.95 11.18 -23.33
C ILE A 184 2.29 12.34 -22.58
N VAL A 185 2.18 12.24 -21.28
CA VAL A 185 1.47 13.20 -20.42
C VAL A 185 2.47 13.89 -19.50
N LEU A 186 2.50 15.22 -19.58
CA LEU A 186 3.17 16.13 -18.66
C LEU A 186 2.09 16.74 -17.76
N SER A 187 2.01 16.31 -16.51
CA SER A 187 0.95 16.78 -15.60
C SER A 187 1.54 17.21 -14.27
N PRO A 188 1.14 18.37 -13.72
CA PRO A 188 1.47 18.70 -12.33
C PRO A 188 0.76 17.69 -11.41
N SER A 189 1.29 17.51 -10.20
CA SER A 189 0.60 16.70 -9.19
C SER A 189 -0.82 17.27 -8.98
N PRO A 190 -1.86 16.43 -8.80
CA PRO A 190 -3.18 16.92 -8.42
C PRO A 190 -3.16 17.67 -7.06
N TYR A 191 -2.08 17.51 -6.28
CA TYR A 191 -1.85 18.19 -5.01
C TYR A 191 -0.87 19.38 -5.11
N SER A 192 -0.45 19.75 -6.31
CA SER A 192 0.40 20.94 -6.52
C SER A 192 -0.31 22.20 -6.05
N GLN A 193 0.41 23.07 -5.34
CA GLN A 193 -0.15 24.32 -4.85
C GLN A 193 -0.48 25.27 -6.02
N LYS A 194 -1.50 26.12 -5.84
CA LYS A 194 -1.77 27.20 -6.81
C LYS A 194 -0.53 28.07 -6.97
N GLY A 195 -0.27 28.51 -8.21
CA GLY A 195 0.92 29.29 -8.54
C GLY A 195 2.21 28.49 -8.71
N THR A 196 2.16 27.15 -8.65
CA THR A 196 3.32 26.29 -8.93
C THR A 196 3.27 25.71 -10.34
N ALA A 197 4.44 25.59 -10.97
CA ALA A 197 4.60 25.04 -12.31
C ALA A 197 5.94 24.30 -12.46
N PHE A 198 6.16 23.71 -13.63
CA PHE A 198 7.48 23.35 -14.11
C PHE A 198 7.58 23.65 -15.60
N ALA A 199 8.78 24.02 -16.05
CA ALA A 199 9.07 24.23 -17.45
C ALA A 199 9.60 22.92 -18.07
N VAL A 200 9.20 22.63 -19.31
CA VAL A 200 9.71 21.52 -20.11
C VAL A 200 10.24 22.09 -21.40
N ASP A 201 11.49 21.76 -21.69
CA ASP A 201 12.20 22.24 -22.87
C ASP A 201 11.87 21.35 -24.06
N ALA A 202 12.15 20.06 -23.95
CA ALA A 202 11.91 19.11 -25.03
C ALA A 202 11.67 17.69 -24.54
N ILE A 203 11.09 16.88 -25.43
CA ILE A 203 10.93 15.43 -25.27
C ILE A 203 11.63 14.74 -26.43
N GLU A 204 12.46 13.75 -26.12
CA GLU A 204 13.19 12.95 -27.09
C GLU A 204 12.77 11.48 -26.98
N VAL A 205 12.62 10.81 -28.12
CA VAL A 205 12.39 9.36 -28.20
C VAL A 205 13.52 8.72 -28.99
N ARG A 206 14.15 7.71 -28.40
CA ARG A 206 15.20 6.89 -29.01
C ARG A 206 14.79 5.43 -29.04
N LYS A 207 15.26 4.69 -30.05
CA LYS A 207 15.21 3.22 -30.02
C LYS A 207 16.36 2.70 -29.18
N VAL A 208 16.09 1.70 -28.35
CA VAL A 208 17.13 1.02 -27.56
C VAL A 208 17.21 -0.45 -27.95
N PRO A 209 18.39 -1.10 -27.85
CA PRO A 209 18.54 -2.50 -28.20
C PRO A 209 17.65 -3.43 -27.35
N GLY A 210 17.23 -4.53 -27.96
CA GLY A 210 16.51 -5.62 -27.29
C GLY A 210 15.10 -5.84 -27.84
N PRO A 211 14.57 -7.07 -27.71
CA PRO A 211 13.19 -7.37 -28.08
C PRO A 211 12.22 -6.77 -27.06
N LEU A 212 10.96 -6.66 -27.47
CA LEU A 212 9.85 -6.46 -26.54
C LEU A 212 9.71 -7.66 -25.59
N THR A 213 9.12 -7.42 -24.44
CA THR A 213 8.73 -8.44 -23.48
C THR A 213 7.59 -9.28 -24.05
N ALA A 214 7.87 -10.54 -24.35
CA ALA A 214 6.85 -11.48 -24.82
C ALA A 214 5.90 -11.86 -23.67
N PRO A 215 4.57 -11.92 -23.88
CA PRO A 215 3.58 -12.30 -22.85
C PRO A 215 3.53 -13.82 -22.60
N THR A 216 4.69 -14.40 -22.28
CA THR A 216 4.82 -15.83 -21.96
C THR A 216 4.10 -16.13 -20.65
N ALA A 217 3.51 -17.32 -20.53
CA ALA A 217 2.88 -17.76 -19.29
C ALA A 217 3.91 -17.90 -18.16
N CYS A 218 3.60 -17.45 -16.96
CA CYS A 218 4.51 -17.47 -15.80
C CYS A 218 3.76 -17.64 -14.48
N THR A 219 4.53 -17.85 -13.42
CA THR A 219 4.14 -17.80 -12.00
C THR A 219 5.12 -16.91 -11.25
N GLN A 220 4.83 -16.59 -9.98
CA GLN A 220 5.83 -15.89 -9.15
C GLN A 220 7.08 -16.75 -8.89
N ALA A 221 6.95 -18.07 -8.85
CA ALA A 221 8.05 -18.98 -8.53
C ALA A 221 9.08 -19.11 -9.66
N ASP A 222 8.66 -18.97 -10.93
CA ASP A 222 9.52 -19.15 -12.10
C ASP A 222 9.78 -17.86 -12.89
N VAL A 223 9.34 -16.71 -12.37
CA VAL A 223 9.39 -15.43 -13.10
C VAL A 223 10.79 -15.03 -13.56
N ASP A 224 11.83 -15.29 -12.77
CA ASP A 224 13.22 -15.01 -13.14
C ASP A 224 13.66 -15.85 -14.35
N LYS A 225 13.24 -17.12 -14.39
CA LYS A 225 13.58 -18.06 -15.47
C LYS A 225 12.76 -17.78 -16.73
N THR A 226 11.47 -17.50 -16.58
CA THR A 226 10.51 -17.45 -17.70
C THR A 226 10.41 -16.06 -18.31
N CYS A 227 10.38 -15.01 -17.49
CA CYS A 227 10.27 -13.63 -17.95
C CYS A 227 11.64 -12.93 -18.04
N GLY A 228 12.65 -13.44 -17.35
CA GLY A 228 13.95 -12.78 -17.22
C GLY A 228 13.94 -11.61 -16.23
N PRO A 229 15.04 -10.85 -16.13
CA PRO A 229 15.17 -9.77 -15.15
C PRO A 229 14.30 -8.55 -15.46
N SER A 230 14.16 -8.15 -16.73
CA SER A 230 13.48 -6.89 -17.12
C SER A 230 11.95 -6.98 -17.14
N ALA A 231 11.37 -8.07 -16.67
CA ALA A 231 9.95 -8.33 -16.72
C ALA A 231 9.44 -8.87 -15.37
N ASP A 232 8.14 -8.79 -15.15
CA ASP A 232 7.42 -9.28 -13.99
C ASP A 232 6.31 -10.25 -14.41
N CYS A 233 5.77 -11.03 -13.48
CA CYS A 233 4.62 -11.89 -13.74
C CYS A 233 3.35 -11.24 -13.18
N MET A 234 2.46 -10.81 -14.08
CA MET A 234 1.16 -10.23 -13.76
C MET A 234 0.07 -10.96 -14.54
N TYR A 235 -1.01 -11.35 -13.87
CA TYR A 235 -2.12 -12.12 -14.43
C TYR A 235 -1.63 -13.39 -15.18
N GLY A 236 -0.60 -14.04 -14.60
CA GLY A 236 0.08 -15.21 -15.14
C GLY A 236 0.81 -15.03 -16.48
N ARG A 237 1.16 -13.79 -16.83
CA ARG A 237 1.85 -13.43 -18.07
C ARG A 237 3.02 -12.47 -17.80
N CYS A 238 4.10 -12.63 -18.56
CA CYS A 238 5.24 -11.73 -18.48
C CYS A 238 4.84 -10.33 -18.97
N VAL A 239 5.19 -9.31 -18.20
CA VAL A 239 4.95 -7.89 -18.48
C VAL A 239 6.23 -7.09 -18.21
N PRO A 240 6.55 -6.01 -18.95
CA PRO A 240 7.74 -5.21 -18.65
C PRO A 240 7.72 -4.71 -17.21
N SER A 241 8.85 -4.84 -16.49
CA SER A 241 8.89 -4.41 -15.09
C SER A 241 8.72 -2.89 -14.93
N THR A 242 8.89 -2.13 -16.01
CA THR A 242 8.73 -0.67 -16.02
C THR A 242 7.29 -0.21 -15.86
N VAL A 243 6.31 -1.01 -16.28
CA VAL A 243 4.88 -0.69 -16.07
C VAL A 243 4.32 -1.27 -14.78
N THR A 244 5.07 -2.11 -14.07
CA THR A 244 4.67 -2.66 -12.76
C THR A 244 5.42 -2.06 -11.57
N TRP A 245 6.68 -1.64 -11.78
CA TRP A 245 7.56 -1.09 -10.74
C TRP A 245 8.13 0.29 -11.08
N GLY A 246 7.90 0.80 -12.31
CA GLY A 246 8.50 2.02 -12.82
C GLY A 246 9.94 1.84 -13.36
N PRO A 247 10.57 2.92 -13.83
CA PRO A 247 11.92 2.88 -14.41
C PRO A 247 12.99 2.54 -13.37
N LEU A 248 14.00 1.77 -13.76
CA LEU A 248 15.15 1.48 -12.91
C LEU A 248 15.97 2.77 -12.75
N PRO A 249 16.19 3.29 -11.53
CA PRO A 249 17.02 4.48 -11.35
C PRO A 249 18.48 4.20 -11.72
N THR A 250 19.23 5.26 -12.02
CA THR A 250 20.67 5.16 -12.27
C THR A 250 21.40 4.56 -11.07
N GLY A 251 22.62 4.04 -11.30
CA GLY A 251 23.41 3.42 -10.23
C GLY A 251 23.60 4.35 -9.02
N GLU A 252 23.91 5.63 -9.27
CA GLU A 252 24.09 6.65 -8.22
C GLU A 252 22.80 6.90 -7.44
N HIS A 253 21.67 7.14 -8.12
CA HIS A 253 20.38 7.33 -7.45
C HIS A 253 19.94 6.09 -6.65
N ARG A 254 20.25 4.87 -7.12
CA ARG A 254 19.97 3.66 -6.34
C ARG A 254 20.78 3.59 -5.05
N VAL A 255 22.04 4.04 -5.07
CA VAL A 255 22.88 4.09 -3.87
C VAL A 255 22.31 5.10 -2.87
N GLU A 256 22.00 6.32 -3.31
CA GLU A 256 21.37 7.34 -2.44
C GLU A 256 20.05 6.85 -1.85
N PHE A 257 19.23 6.22 -2.68
CA PHE A 257 17.94 5.69 -2.27
C PHE A 257 18.10 4.56 -1.22
N ALA A 258 19.04 3.64 -1.43
CA ALA A 258 19.36 2.57 -0.48
C ALA A 258 19.98 3.11 0.81
N ASP A 259 20.81 4.15 0.75
CA ASP A 259 21.43 4.77 1.93
C ASP A 259 20.40 5.54 2.77
N ARG A 260 19.44 6.22 2.12
CA ARG A 260 18.31 6.85 2.83
C ARG A 260 17.48 5.83 3.58
N TRP A 261 17.11 4.73 2.93
CA TRP A 261 16.36 3.66 3.57
C TRP A 261 17.17 2.92 4.63
N THR A 262 18.48 2.75 4.41
CA THR A 262 19.41 2.24 5.42
C THR A 262 19.36 3.12 6.67
N HIS A 263 19.45 4.44 6.52
CA HIS A 263 19.38 5.38 7.63
C HIS A 263 18.05 5.28 8.38
N ILE A 264 16.92 5.27 7.66
CA ILE A 264 15.59 5.08 8.24
C ILE A 264 15.53 3.78 9.05
N ALA A 265 15.89 2.66 8.41
CA ALA A 265 15.76 1.33 8.97
C ALA A 265 16.65 1.10 10.20
N SER A 266 17.84 1.73 10.24
CA SER A 266 18.82 1.47 11.30
C SER A 266 18.79 2.50 12.45
N HIS A 267 18.27 3.71 12.23
CA HIS A 267 18.35 4.81 13.21
C HIS A 267 17.00 5.44 13.56
N LEU A 268 16.05 5.52 12.61
CA LEU A 268 14.80 6.26 12.81
C LEU A 268 13.62 5.38 13.24
N ILE A 269 13.59 4.10 12.85
CA ILE A 269 12.55 3.17 13.32
C ILE A 269 12.57 3.06 14.83
N GLY A 270 11.43 3.30 15.45
CA GLY A 270 11.25 3.22 16.90
C GLY A 270 11.23 1.79 17.42
N ASP A 271 10.65 0.84 16.68
CA ASP A 271 10.69 -0.59 17.01
C ASP A 271 12.15 -1.09 17.07
N ARG A 272 12.56 -1.57 18.24
CA ARG A 272 13.95 -1.93 18.52
C ARG A 272 14.36 -3.22 17.80
N ALA A 273 13.44 -4.16 17.61
CA ALA A 273 13.71 -5.38 16.85
C ALA A 273 13.86 -5.06 15.36
N SER A 274 12.95 -4.23 14.84
CA SER A 274 13.01 -3.72 13.47
C SER A 274 14.30 -2.93 13.20
N SER A 275 14.72 -2.07 14.14
CA SER A 275 15.97 -1.30 14.05
C SER A 275 17.22 -2.20 14.02
N GLU A 276 17.22 -3.28 14.81
CA GLU A 276 18.29 -4.27 14.80
C GLU A 276 18.36 -5.04 13.48
N TYR A 277 17.22 -5.48 12.95
CA TYR A 277 17.13 -6.06 11.61
C TYR A 277 17.61 -5.06 10.55
N GLY A 278 17.24 -3.79 10.70
CA GLY A 278 17.69 -2.66 9.89
C GLY A 278 19.22 -2.60 9.76
N ARG A 279 19.93 -2.70 10.88
CA ARG A 279 21.39 -2.72 10.93
C ARG A 279 22.00 -4.01 10.37
N LYS A 280 21.46 -5.18 10.74
CA LYS A 280 22.10 -6.48 10.48
C LYS A 280 21.78 -7.09 9.11
N VAL A 281 20.56 -6.88 8.63
CA VAL A 281 20.03 -7.57 7.43
C VAL A 281 19.66 -6.57 6.35
N PHE A 282 18.87 -5.54 6.68
CA PHE A 282 18.39 -4.59 5.69
C PHE A 282 19.54 -3.82 5.03
N THR A 283 20.43 -3.23 5.82
CA THR A 283 21.52 -2.37 5.33
C THR A 283 22.44 -3.07 4.30
N PRO A 284 23.02 -4.25 4.60
CA PRO A 284 23.86 -4.92 3.61
C PRO A 284 23.05 -5.31 2.35
N ALA A 285 21.83 -5.84 2.51
CA ALA A 285 21.02 -6.27 1.37
C ALA A 285 20.55 -5.10 0.49
N ALA A 286 20.18 -3.95 1.07
CA ALA A 286 19.80 -2.75 0.32
C ALA A 286 20.97 -2.21 -0.50
N ARG A 287 22.19 -2.24 0.06
CA ARG A 287 23.42 -1.87 -0.65
C ARG A 287 23.79 -2.85 -1.77
N ASP A 288 23.50 -4.13 -1.60
CA ASP A 288 23.66 -5.11 -2.68
C ASP A 288 22.64 -4.89 -3.79
N LEU A 289 21.38 -4.62 -3.45
CA LEU A 289 20.35 -4.29 -4.43
C LEU A 289 20.71 -3.04 -5.24
N SER A 290 21.25 -2.00 -4.60
CA SER A 290 21.63 -0.77 -5.32
C SER A 290 22.77 -0.98 -6.31
N ARG A 291 23.72 -1.88 -6.00
CA ARG A 291 24.88 -2.19 -6.85
C ARG A 291 24.56 -3.18 -7.96
N TYR A 292 23.79 -4.23 -7.65
CA TYR A 292 23.71 -5.42 -8.49
C TYR A 292 22.38 -5.63 -9.19
N SER A 293 21.31 -4.91 -8.82
CA SER A 293 20.03 -5.07 -9.55
C SER A 293 20.20 -4.64 -11.01
N VAL A 294 19.66 -5.42 -11.94
CA VAL A 294 19.70 -5.12 -13.38
C VAL A 294 18.30 -4.78 -13.92
N SER A 295 17.31 -4.65 -13.03
CA SER A 295 15.92 -4.38 -13.35
C SER A 295 15.18 -3.69 -12.20
N SER A 296 14.08 -3.02 -12.53
CA SER A 296 13.21 -2.36 -11.55
C SER A 296 12.56 -3.35 -10.59
N ARG A 297 12.13 -4.52 -11.09
CA ARG A 297 11.55 -5.58 -10.23
C ARG A 297 12.54 -6.05 -9.17
N GLN A 298 13.78 -6.29 -9.56
CA GLN A 298 14.82 -6.71 -8.60
C GLN A 298 15.10 -5.60 -7.58
N PHE A 299 15.24 -4.35 -8.03
CA PHE A 299 15.52 -3.24 -7.12
C PHE A 299 14.34 -2.90 -6.22
N PHE A 300 13.21 -2.44 -6.77
CA PHE A 300 12.06 -2.01 -5.97
C PHE A 300 11.33 -3.16 -5.30
N GLY A 301 11.15 -4.30 -5.98
CA GLY A 301 10.57 -5.49 -5.37
C GLY A 301 11.47 -6.05 -4.26
N GLY A 302 12.79 -6.03 -4.46
CA GLY A 302 13.76 -6.39 -3.43
C GLY A 302 13.71 -5.45 -2.23
N MET A 303 13.70 -4.13 -2.46
CA MET A 303 13.58 -3.13 -1.40
C MET A 303 12.25 -3.26 -0.64
N ASN A 304 11.13 -3.50 -1.33
CA ASN A 304 9.84 -3.69 -0.67
C ASN A 304 9.82 -4.95 0.22
N ARG A 305 10.45 -6.04 -0.23
CA ARG A 305 10.65 -7.25 0.60
C ARG A 305 11.52 -6.96 1.82
N LEU A 306 12.59 -6.17 1.67
CA LEU A 306 13.44 -5.79 2.79
C LEU A 306 12.69 -4.92 3.80
N VAL A 307 11.86 -3.97 3.34
CA VAL A 307 11.04 -3.14 4.22
C VAL A 307 9.99 -3.98 4.95
N ASN A 308 9.26 -4.85 4.26
CA ASN A 308 8.34 -5.79 4.90
C ASN A 308 9.07 -6.76 5.85
N GLY A 309 10.32 -7.09 5.54
CA GLY A 309 11.21 -7.88 6.38
C GLY A 309 11.62 -7.20 7.69
N LEU A 310 11.46 -5.87 7.82
CA LEU A 310 11.58 -5.20 9.11
C LEU A 310 10.54 -5.71 10.12
N ARG A 311 9.39 -6.20 9.62
CA ARG A 311 8.23 -6.61 10.44
C ARG A 311 7.75 -5.45 11.31
N ASP A 312 7.30 -4.41 10.63
CA ASP A 312 6.69 -3.24 11.25
C ASP A 312 5.45 -2.83 10.47
N ASN A 313 4.27 -2.97 11.10
CA ASN A 313 2.98 -2.77 10.45
C ASN A 313 2.69 -1.29 10.14
N HIS A 314 3.46 -0.36 10.71
CA HIS A 314 3.40 1.07 10.41
C HIS A 314 4.47 1.52 9.42
N THR A 315 5.48 0.69 9.13
CA THR A 315 6.55 1.03 8.20
C THR A 315 6.26 0.45 6.82
N SER A 316 6.08 1.34 5.84
CA SER A 316 5.82 0.96 4.45
C SER A 316 6.84 1.57 3.51
N PHE A 317 7.23 0.82 2.48
CA PHE A 317 8.17 1.28 1.46
C PHE A 317 7.59 2.42 0.60
N GLY A 318 6.26 2.54 0.61
CA GLY A 318 5.51 3.31 -0.36
C GLY A 318 4.80 2.40 -1.35
N SER A 319 4.51 2.95 -2.53
CA SER A 319 3.60 2.32 -3.48
C SER A 319 4.16 2.35 -4.90
N PRO A 320 4.95 1.34 -5.30
CA PRO A 320 5.38 1.18 -6.68
C PRO A 320 4.32 0.71 -7.70
N PRO A 321 3.04 0.42 -7.38
CA PRO A 321 2.01 0.39 -8.43
C PRO A 321 0.91 1.45 -8.30
N ALA A 322 0.79 2.20 -7.20
CA ALA A 322 -0.12 3.36 -7.14
C ALA A 322 0.68 4.65 -7.24
N GLY A 323 0.60 5.29 -8.40
CA GLY A 323 1.17 6.60 -8.69
C GLY A 323 2.48 6.59 -9.45
N PHE A 324 3.29 5.52 -9.39
CA PHE A 324 4.65 5.49 -10.02
C PHE A 324 4.72 4.67 -11.32
N ALA A 325 3.87 3.67 -11.46
CA ALA A 325 3.59 2.90 -12.66
C ALA A 325 2.24 2.23 -12.45
N THR A 326 1.52 1.90 -13.51
CA THR A 326 0.25 1.16 -13.38
C THR A 326 0.22 0.05 -14.40
N PHE A 327 -0.36 -1.09 -14.02
CA PHE A 327 -0.72 -2.15 -14.93
C PHE A 327 -2.11 -2.65 -14.52
N GLY A 328 -3.06 -2.49 -15.43
CA GLY A 328 -4.48 -2.62 -15.16
C GLY A 328 -4.99 -4.07 -15.19
N PRO A 329 -6.08 -4.36 -14.47
CA PRO A 329 -6.65 -3.52 -13.44
C PRO A 329 -5.76 -3.59 -12.20
N MET A 330 -5.43 -2.43 -11.61
CA MET A 330 -4.89 -2.47 -10.25
C MET A 330 -5.88 -3.25 -9.38
N LEU A 331 -5.44 -3.95 -8.35
CA LEU A 331 -6.36 -4.58 -7.41
C LEU A 331 -6.05 -3.97 -6.06
N PHE A 332 -7.07 -3.36 -5.46
CA PHE A 332 -6.95 -2.81 -4.12
C PHE A 332 -6.92 -3.99 -3.15
N PHE A 333 -5.95 -3.94 -2.24
CA PHE A 333 -5.86 -4.87 -1.13
C PHE A 333 -7.07 -4.71 -0.20
N GLY A 334 -7.60 -5.81 0.32
CA GLY A 334 -8.87 -5.82 1.07
C GLY A 334 -10.11 -5.85 0.18
N TRP A 335 -10.01 -6.28 -1.09
CA TRP A 335 -11.15 -6.39 -2.00
C TRP A 335 -11.22 -7.78 -2.64
N SER A 336 -12.43 -8.17 -3.03
CA SER A 336 -12.77 -9.50 -3.54
C SER A 336 -12.13 -9.88 -4.89
N GLY A 337 -11.62 -8.90 -5.64
CA GLY A 337 -10.85 -9.11 -6.87
C GLY A 337 -11.59 -9.92 -7.95
N ALA A 338 -10.83 -10.61 -8.81
CA ALA A 338 -11.38 -11.39 -9.92
C ALA A 338 -12.10 -12.68 -9.50
N LEU A 339 -11.87 -13.12 -8.26
CA LEU A 339 -12.57 -14.26 -7.67
C LEU A 339 -13.97 -13.89 -7.19
N HIS A 340 -14.24 -12.58 -7.02
CA HIS A 340 -15.48 -12.07 -6.44
C HIS A 340 -15.80 -12.77 -5.09
N ALA A 341 -14.76 -13.00 -4.29
CA ALA A 341 -14.82 -13.67 -3.01
C ALA A 341 -13.83 -13.07 -2.01
N CYS A 342 -14.13 -13.16 -0.72
CA CYS A 342 -13.25 -12.72 0.36
C CYS A 342 -12.89 -13.91 1.24
N PHE A 343 -11.61 -14.00 1.60
CA PHE A 343 -11.09 -15.06 2.44
C PHE A 343 -10.98 -14.59 3.89
N GLY A 344 -11.15 -15.52 4.81
CA GLY A 344 -10.88 -15.35 6.23
C GLY A 344 -10.11 -16.54 6.79
N VAL A 345 -9.58 -16.37 8.00
CA VAL A 345 -8.88 -17.44 8.72
C VAL A 345 -9.89 -18.45 9.25
N VAL A 346 -9.71 -19.73 8.90
CA VAL A 346 -10.58 -20.82 9.35
C VAL A 346 -9.83 -21.89 10.12
N GLU A 347 -10.51 -22.51 11.08
CA GLU A 347 -10.13 -23.81 11.63
C GLU A 347 -10.63 -24.91 10.69
N LYS A 348 -9.72 -25.75 10.20
CA LYS A 348 -10.00 -26.88 9.30
C LYS A 348 -10.59 -28.08 10.04
N ASP A 349 -11.62 -27.84 10.83
CA ASP A 349 -12.23 -28.80 11.75
C ASP A 349 -12.82 -30.03 11.06
N LEU A 350 -13.11 -29.94 9.75
CA LEU A 350 -13.60 -31.05 8.93
C LEU A 350 -12.53 -31.78 8.10
N THR A 351 -11.31 -31.25 7.99
CA THR A 351 -10.28 -31.73 7.04
C THR A 351 -8.90 -31.99 7.65
N GLY A 352 -8.81 -32.12 8.97
CA GLY A 352 -7.59 -32.54 9.67
C GLY A 352 -7.04 -31.55 10.69
N GLY A 353 -7.78 -30.48 10.99
CA GLY A 353 -7.44 -29.51 12.03
C GLY A 353 -6.38 -28.47 11.60
N GLY A 354 -6.08 -27.55 12.51
CA GLY A 354 -5.18 -26.42 12.28
C GLY A 354 -5.83 -25.29 11.48
N LEU A 355 -5.07 -24.20 11.29
CA LEU A 355 -5.54 -23.02 10.57
C LEU A 355 -5.39 -23.17 9.05
N GLY A 356 -6.24 -22.46 8.32
CA GLY A 356 -6.19 -22.31 6.86
C GLY A 356 -6.99 -21.08 6.42
N PHE A 357 -7.26 -21.00 5.12
CA PHE A 357 -8.06 -19.93 4.53
C PHE A 357 -9.34 -20.48 3.93
N GLY A 358 -10.46 -19.84 4.25
CA GLY A 358 -11.77 -20.21 3.74
C GLY A 358 -12.55 -18.99 3.25
N VAL A 359 -13.49 -19.21 2.34
CA VAL A 359 -14.34 -18.15 1.80
C VAL A 359 -15.35 -17.71 2.87
N PHE A 360 -15.28 -16.44 3.26
CA PHE A 360 -16.24 -15.81 4.17
C PHE A 360 -17.42 -15.21 3.41
N HIS A 361 -17.14 -14.56 2.29
CA HIS A 361 -18.15 -13.95 1.44
C HIS A 361 -17.84 -14.21 -0.04
N ALA A 362 -18.86 -14.42 -0.86
CA ALA A 362 -18.72 -14.60 -2.30
C ALA A 362 -19.92 -13.97 -3.01
N GLY A 363 -19.65 -13.20 -4.06
CA GLY A 363 -20.66 -12.69 -4.97
C GLY A 363 -20.93 -13.64 -6.15
N ASP A 364 -21.77 -13.20 -7.07
CA ASP A 364 -22.35 -14.06 -8.12
C ASP A 364 -21.70 -13.89 -9.51
N LYS A 365 -20.88 -12.85 -9.72
CA LYS A 365 -20.22 -12.52 -11.00
C LYS A 365 -18.68 -12.58 -10.99
N PRO A 366 -18.06 -13.74 -10.68
CA PRO A 366 -16.60 -13.84 -10.74
C PRO A 366 -16.07 -13.81 -12.18
N ILE A 367 -15.00 -13.06 -12.41
CA ILE A 367 -14.28 -13.03 -13.70
C ILE A 367 -13.62 -14.38 -13.99
N SER A 368 -13.22 -15.11 -12.95
CA SER A 368 -12.73 -16.48 -13.07
C SER A 368 -13.75 -17.43 -13.72
N GLY A 369 -15.04 -17.05 -13.76
CA GLY A 369 -16.14 -17.86 -14.29
C GLY A 369 -16.54 -19.04 -13.40
N VAL A 370 -15.93 -19.18 -12.22
CA VAL A 370 -16.23 -20.25 -11.26
C VAL A 370 -16.74 -19.65 -9.96
N PRO A 371 -18.05 -19.79 -9.64
CA PRO A 371 -18.61 -19.26 -8.41
C PRO A 371 -18.11 -20.03 -7.19
N LEU A 372 -17.38 -19.32 -6.34
CA LEU A 372 -17.02 -19.76 -4.99
C LEU A 372 -18.24 -19.65 -4.06
N LYS A 373 -18.19 -20.39 -2.96
CA LYS A 373 -19.22 -20.41 -1.92
C LYS A 373 -18.59 -20.22 -0.57
N GLN A 374 -19.33 -19.60 0.33
CA GLN A 374 -18.99 -19.54 1.75
C GLN A 374 -18.67 -20.94 2.28
N GLY A 375 -17.54 -21.08 2.98
CA GLY A 375 -17.02 -22.35 3.49
C GLY A 375 -16.15 -23.15 2.50
N ASP A 376 -16.00 -22.72 1.25
CA ASP A 376 -14.97 -23.28 0.37
C ASP A 376 -13.58 -23.01 0.97
N MET A 377 -12.74 -24.04 1.07
CA MET A 377 -11.39 -23.93 1.62
C MET A 377 -10.37 -23.77 0.50
N LEU A 378 -9.43 -22.85 0.65
CA LEU A 378 -8.29 -22.73 -0.24
C LEU A 378 -7.26 -23.81 0.12
N VAL A 379 -6.93 -24.67 -0.86
CA VAL A 379 -6.07 -25.85 -0.66
C VAL A 379 -4.70 -25.66 -1.31
N ALA A 380 -4.64 -24.98 -2.45
CA ALA A 380 -3.37 -24.66 -3.08
C ALA A 380 -3.47 -23.40 -3.95
N ILE A 381 -2.34 -22.70 -4.09
CA ILE A 381 -2.13 -21.60 -5.04
C ILE A 381 -0.88 -21.94 -5.85
N ASP A 382 -0.99 -22.05 -7.17
CA ASP A 382 0.10 -22.47 -8.07
C ASP A 382 0.79 -23.77 -7.61
N GLY A 383 0.02 -24.70 -7.04
CA GLY A 383 0.50 -25.98 -6.52
C GLY A 383 1.21 -25.94 -5.17
N GLN A 384 1.29 -24.79 -4.50
CA GLN A 384 1.88 -24.62 -3.16
C GLN A 384 0.79 -24.55 -2.08
N ASP A 385 1.16 -24.84 -0.83
CA ASP A 385 0.30 -24.52 0.32
C ASP A 385 -0.04 -23.01 0.30
N PRO A 386 -1.28 -22.60 0.60
CA PRO A 386 -1.66 -21.20 0.50
C PRO A 386 -0.86 -20.26 1.39
N LYS A 387 -0.43 -20.71 2.58
CA LYS A 387 0.40 -19.90 3.49
C LYS A 387 1.82 -19.78 2.95
N GLU A 388 2.39 -20.87 2.44
CA GLU A 388 3.71 -20.86 1.81
C GLU A 388 3.76 -19.93 0.58
N TRP A 389 2.73 -19.99 -0.27
CA TRP A 389 2.61 -19.08 -1.41
C TRP A 389 2.48 -17.62 -0.95
N ALA A 390 1.65 -17.35 0.07
CA ALA A 390 1.48 -16.02 0.63
C ALA A 390 2.79 -15.46 1.19
N ASP A 391 3.54 -16.26 1.95
CA ASP A 391 4.86 -15.89 2.49
C ASP A 391 5.86 -15.54 1.39
N ALA A 392 5.82 -16.24 0.25
CA ALA A 392 6.72 -16.01 -0.87
C ALA A 392 6.35 -14.78 -1.71
N VAL A 393 5.05 -14.50 -1.86
CA VAL A 393 4.54 -13.51 -2.84
C VAL A 393 4.16 -12.18 -2.18
N ILE A 394 3.41 -12.22 -1.08
CA ILE A 394 2.78 -11.04 -0.47
C ILE A 394 3.82 -10.02 0.00
N PRO A 395 4.94 -10.37 0.67
CA PRO A 395 5.94 -9.38 1.11
C PRO A 395 6.55 -8.56 -0.03
N GLY A 396 6.53 -9.08 -1.27
CA GLY A 396 6.97 -8.33 -2.44
C GLY A 396 6.01 -7.22 -2.85
N ILE A 397 4.70 -7.37 -2.60
CA ILE A 397 3.65 -6.50 -3.15
C ILE A 397 2.83 -5.78 -2.08
N ASN A 398 2.93 -6.21 -0.82
CA ASN A 398 2.20 -5.64 0.29
C ASN A 398 2.84 -4.34 0.78
N ARG A 399 2.05 -3.50 1.44
CA ARG A 399 2.51 -2.21 1.98
C ARG A 399 3.25 -2.39 3.29
N THR A 400 2.73 -3.22 4.20
CA THR A 400 3.26 -3.40 5.56
C THR A 400 3.06 -4.85 5.99
N SER A 401 3.81 -5.31 6.99
CA SER A 401 3.65 -6.66 7.56
C SER A 401 3.46 -6.57 9.07
N PRO A 402 2.66 -7.45 9.70
CA PRO A 402 2.55 -7.48 11.17
C PRO A 402 3.91 -7.54 11.87
N ASN A 403 4.03 -6.88 13.03
CA ASN A 403 5.26 -6.95 13.82
C ASN A 403 5.45 -8.34 14.44
N ASP A 404 4.37 -8.94 14.95
CA ASP A 404 4.33 -10.35 15.36
C ASP A 404 3.93 -11.24 14.17
N PRO A 405 4.84 -12.08 13.64
CA PRO A 405 4.55 -12.96 12.50
C PRO A 405 3.42 -13.96 12.75
N LYS A 406 3.02 -14.22 14.00
CA LYS A 406 1.87 -15.08 14.31
C LYS A 406 0.55 -14.46 13.84
N ALA A 407 0.51 -13.15 13.63
CA ALA A 407 -0.65 -12.44 13.09
C ALA A 407 -0.72 -12.44 11.55
N ASP A 408 0.30 -12.98 10.86
CA ASP A 408 0.34 -13.06 9.39
C ASP A 408 -0.92 -13.69 8.76
N PRO A 409 -1.53 -14.77 9.32
CA PRO A 409 -2.70 -15.38 8.70
C PRO A 409 -3.88 -14.42 8.48
N ALA A 410 -4.25 -13.59 9.45
CA ALA A 410 -5.36 -12.65 9.24
C ALA A 410 -5.02 -11.56 8.23
N ALA A 411 -3.83 -10.98 8.33
CA ALA A 411 -3.36 -9.99 7.36
C ALA A 411 -3.35 -10.57 5.94
N TYR A 412 -2.91 -11.82 5.75
CA TYR A 412 -2.93 -12.46 4.44
C TYR A 412 -4.34 -12.75 3.95
N ALA A 413 -5.26 -13.17 4.82
CA ALA A 413 -6.63 -13.47 4.42
C ALA A 413 -7.31 -12.27 3.71
N GLU A 414 -7.12 -11.05 4.22
CA GLU A 414 -7.64 -9.82 3.60
C GLU A 414 -7.00 -9.51 2.24
N LEU A 415 -5.76 -9.93 2.02
CA LEU A 415 -4.98 -9.64 0.81
C LEU A 415 -5.12 -10.71 -0.27
N LEU A 416 -5.46 -11.94 0.12
CA LEU A 416 -5.38 -13.12 -0.75
C LEU A 416 -6.16 -12.96 -2.04
N SER A 417 -7.38 -12.41 -2.00
CA SER A 417 -8.21 -12.36 -3.22
C SER A 417 -7.61 -11.46 -4.30
N ALA A 418 -7.15 -10.27 -3.92
CA ALA A 418 -6.43 -9.35 -4.80
C ALA A 418 -5.08 -9.94 -5.24
N ALA A 419 -4.31 -10.53 -4.31
CA ALA A 419 -3.01 -11.12 -4.59
C ALA A 419 -3.10 -12.29 -5.58
N ILE A 420 -4.04 -13.22 -5.36
CA ILE A 420 -4.31 -14.36 -6.26
C ILE A 420 -4.68 -13.85 -7.64
N SER A 421 -5.62 -12.91 -7.71
CA SER A 421 -6.10 -12.34 -8.96
C SER A 421 -4.96 -11.70 -9.78
N ALA A 422 -4.00 -11.02 -9.12
CA ALA A 422 -2.88 -10.36 -9.78
C ALA A 422 -1.69 -11.28 -10.07
N ARG A 423 -1.40 -12.27 -9.22
CA ARG A 423 -0.10 -12.95 -9.18
C ARG A 423 -0.17 -14.46 -9.35
N ALA A 424 -1.30 -15.10 -9.10
CA ALA A 424 -1.46 -16.53 -9.26
C ALA A 424 -1.84 -16.88 -10.70
N LYS A 425 -1.40 -18.06 -11.13
CA LYS A 425 -1.88 -18.70 -12.35
C LYS A 425 -3.19 -19.45 -12.06
N GLU A 426 -3.19 -20.27 -11.02
CA GLU A 426 -4.32 -21.12 -10.67
C GLU A 426 -4.49 -21.30 -9.17
N ILE A 427 -5.73 -21.59 -8.74
CA ILE A 427 -6.02 -22.02 -7.38
C ILE A 427 -6.80 -23.32 -7.35
N LYS A 428 -6.61 -24.08 -6.27
CA LYS A 428 -7.43 -25.23 -5.94
C LYS A 428 -8.21 -24.96 -4.66
N VAL A 429 -9.52 -25.19 -4.69
CA VAL A 429 -10.39 -25.12 -3.52
C VAL A 429 -11.06 -26.47 -3.24
N ALA A 430 -11.30 -26.77 -1.96
CA ALA A 430 -12.09 -27.90 -1.51
C ALA A 430 -13.46 -27.42 -1.04
N ARG A 431 -14.51 -28.00 -1.62
CA ARG A 431 -15.89 -27.75 -1.25
C ARG A 431 -16.48 -28.98 -0.55
N CYS A 432 -16.82 -28.84 0.72
CA CYS A 432 -17.48 -29.90 1.49
C CYS A 432 -18.94 -30.07 1.02
N ALA A 433 -19.44 -31.31 1.09
CA ALA A 433 -20.85 -31.60 0.81
C ALA A 433 -21.78 -31.11 1.93
N SER A 434 -21.32 -31.14 3.18
CA SER A 434 -22.07 -30.64 4.34
C SER A 434 -21.16 -30.25 5.49
N ALA A 435 -21.74 -29.63 6.53
CA ALA A 435 -21.05 -29.28 7.77
C ALA A 435 -20.59 -30.48 8.62
N THR A 436 -20.89 -31.72 8.21
CA THR A 436 -20.49 -32.95 8.90
C THR A 436 -19.75 -33.93 8.00
N ALA A 437 -19.65 -33.64 6.70
CA ALA A 437 -19.07 -34.53 5.71
C ALA A 437 -18.13 -33.74 4.77
N CYS A 438 -16.83 -33.85 5.04
CA CYS A 438 -15.78 -33.23 4.22
C CYS A 438 -14.56 -34.15 4.04
N THR A 439 -14.79 -35.44 3.75
CA THR A 439 -13.73 -36.40 3.38
C THR A 439 -14.20 -37.34 2.27
N GLY A 440 -13.24 -37.92 1.53
CA GLY A 440 -13.52 -38.86 0.45
C GLY A 440 -14.45 -38.26 -0.61
N ASP A 441 -15.51 -39.00 -0.97
CA ASP A 441 -16.49 -38.58 -1.97
C ASP A 441 -17.34 -37.36 -1.55
N ASN A 442 -17.26 -36.93 -0.28
CA ASN A 442 -17.96 -35.76 0.24
C ASN A 442 -17.19 -34.44 0.07
N VAL A 443 -16.05 -34.47 -0.63
CA VAL A 443 -15.30 -33.26 -0.99
C VAL A 443 -15.20 -33.16 -2.49
N LYS A 444 -15.59 -32.00 -3.02
CA LYS A 444 -15.32 -31.64 -4.40
C LYS A 444 -14.12 -30.71 -4.46
N GLU A 445 -13.04 -31.18 -5.07
CA GLU A 445 -11.95 -30.30 -5.47
C GLU A 445 -12.33 -29.52 -6.74
N ILE A 446 -12.05 -28.23 -6.75
CA ILE A 446 -12.31 -27.33 -7.88
C ILE A 446 -10.99 -26.63 -8.20
N THR A 447 -10.52 -26.76 -9.44
CA THR A 447 -9.37 -26.01 -9.95
C THR A 447 -9.87 -24.84 -10.76
N ILE A 448 -9.34 -23.65 -10.51
CA ILE A 448 -9.73 -22.40 -11.14
C ILE A 448 -8.51 -21.81 -11.83
N ASP A 449 -8.58 -21.71 -13.16
CA ASP A 449 -7.62 -20.94 -13.96
C ASP A 449 -7.94 -19.44 -13.78
N VAL A 450 -7.10 -18.78 -13.00
CA VAL A 450 -7.25 -17.35 -12.67
C VAL A 450 -6.61 -16.53 -13.79
N ALA A 451 -5.35 -16.81 -14.11
CA ALA A 451 -4.54 -16.00 -15.02
C ALA A 451 -5.15 -15.87 -16.42
N SER A 452 -5.59 -16.96 -17.05
CA SER A 452 -6.12 -16.87 -18.41
C SER A 452 -7.41 -16.05 -18.48
N LYS A 453 -8.22 -16.08 -17.41
CA LYS A 453 -9.48 -15.34 -17.33
C LYS A 453 -9.25 -13.86 -17.07
N VAL A 454 -8.38 -13.55 -16.10
CA VAL A 454 -8.06 -12.16 -15.77
C VAL A 454 -7.34 -11.49 -16.94
N SER A 455 -6.30 -12.11 -17.51
CA SER A 455 -5.57 -11.53 -18.65
C SER A 455 -6.47 -11.28 -19.87
N ALA A 456 -7.39 -12.20 -20.18
CA ALA A 456 -8.37 -11.99 -21.25
C ALA A 456 -9.32 -10.82 -20.95
N HIS A 457 -9.78 -10.70 -19.70
CA HIS A 457 -10.62 -9.58 -19.27
C HIS A 457 -9.87 -8.24 -19.37
N VAL A 458 -8.63 -8.17 -18.87
CA VAL A 458 -7.78 -6.97 -18.98
C VAL A 458 -7.62 -6.54 -20.43
N LEU A 459 -7.32 -7.48 -21.34
CA LEU A 459 -7.16 -7.19 -22.75
C LEU A 459 -8.46 -6.75 -23.42
N ALA A 460 -9.62 -7.20 -22.94
CA ALA A 460 -10.92 -6.81 -23.49
C ALA A 460 -11.32 -5.39 -23.03
N ASN A 461 -11.23 -5.13 -21.72
CA ASN A 461 -11.89 -3.98 -21.09
C ASN A 461 -10.92 -2.89 -20.59
N GLY A 462 -9.61 -3.18 -20.55
CA GLY A 462 -8.61 -2.26 -20.03
C GLY A 462 -8.63 -2.18 -18.50
N GLY A 463 -8.82 -0.97 -17.96
CA GLY A 463 -8.82 -0.68 -16.53
C GLY A 463 -10.10 -1.08 -15.78
N TRP A 464 -10.30 -0.48 -14.60
CA TRP A 464 -11.32 -0.84 -13.60
C TRP A 464 -12.81 -0.77 -14.02
N GLY A 465 -13.13 -0.21 -15.18
CA GLY A 465 -14.49 0.26 -15.53
C GLY A 465 -15.62 -0.76 -15.40
N ASP A 466 -15.31 -2.06 -15.46
CA ASP A 466 -16.28 -3.15 -15.52
C ASP A 466 -16.11 -4.22 -14.40
N LEU A 467 -15.31 -3.95 -13.37
CA LEU A 467 -15.12 -4.91 -12.27
C LEU A 467 -16.24 -4.76 -11.23
N ASP A 468 -17.06 -5.80 -11.09
CA ASP A 468 -17.96 -5.98 -9.94
C ASP A 468 -17.11 -6.48 -8.76
N TYR A 469 -16.93 -5.65 -7.74
CA TYR A 469 -16.12 -5.96 -6.56
C TYR A 469 -16.73 -5.35 -5.30
N PHE A 470 -16.45 -5.97 -4.18
CA PHE A 470 -16.82 -5.52 -2.83
C PHE A 470 -15.63 -5.66 -1.86
N GLY A 471 -15.67 -4.87 -0.79
CA GLY A 471 -14.68 -4.88 0.28
C GLY A 471 -14.69 -6.20 1.06
N CYS A 472 -13.52 -6.66 1.45
CA CYS A 472 -13.35 -7.84 2.28
C CYS A 472 -13.27 -7.44 3.76
N SER A 473 -13.89 -8.26 4.60
CA SER A 473 -13.84 -8.13 6.04
C SER A 473 -13.31 -9.42 6.68
N PRO A 474 -12.53 -9.35 7.76
CA PRO A 474 -12.16 -10.49 8.59
C PRO A 474 -13.33 -10.93 9.48
N ARG A 475 -14.48 -10.25 9.42
CA ARG A 475 -15.71 -10.71 10.06
C ARG A 475 -16.40 -11.73 9.17
N PHE A 476 -16.73 -12.89 9.74
CA PHE A 476 -17.58 -13.85 9.04
C PHE A 476 -19.03 -13.35 8.99
N ARG A 477 -19.49 -12.72 10.08
CA ARG A 477 -20.73 -11.94 10.14
C ARG A 477 -20.54 -10.70 11.01
N ASP A 478 -21.29 -9.66 10.70
CA ASP A 478 -21.40 -8.49 11.57
C ASP A 478 -22.06 -8.86 12.90
N SER A 479 -21.53 -8.30 13.98
CA SER A 479 -22.11 -8.43 15.32
C SER A 479 -23.35 -7.54 15.51
N VAL A 480 -23.52 -6.56 14.62
CA VAL A 480 -24.55 -5.53 14.64
C VAL A 480 -25.14 -5.39 13.24
N ALA A 481 -26.47 -5.55 13.11
CA ALA A 481 -27.16 -5.37 11.83
C ALA A 481 -27.14 -3.90 11.39
N ASP A 482 -27.11 -3.67 10.08
CA ASP A 482 -27.07 -2.36 9.44
C ASP A 482 -25.86 -1.52 9.89
N PHE A 483 -24.70 -2.15 10.01
CA PHE A 483 -23.46 -1.42 10.26
C PHE A 483 -23.11 -0.56 9.05
N ASP A 484 -23.27 0.76 9.19
CA ASP A 484 -22.81 1.72 8.19
C ASP A 484 -21.28 1.81 8.24
N GLU A 485 -20.62 1.40 7.16
CA GLU A 485 -19.20 1.68 6.96
C GLU A 485 -18.97 3.20 7.02
N ALA A 486 -17.89 3.58 7.69
CA ALA A 486 -17.48 4.96 7.84
C ALA A 486 -17.45 5.71 6.50
N SER A 487 -18.25 6.78 6.35
CA SER A 487 -18.04 7.74 5.27
C SER A 487 -16.90 8.68 5.67
N SER A 488 -15.73 8.51 5.04
CA SER A 488 -14.57 9.43 5.07
C SER A 488 -14.31 10.19 6.39
N GLY A 489 -13.49 9.60 7.27
CA GLY A 489 -12.78 10.33 8.34
C GLY A 489 -13.11 9.96 9.78
N GLU A 490 -14.23 9.28 10.04
CA GLU A 490 -14.61 8.79 11.37
C GLU A 490 -15.10 7.36 11.32
N ASP A 491 -14.58 6.48 12.17
CA ASP A 491 -15.08 5.11 12.28
C ASP A 491 -16.47 5.12 12.91
N THR A 492 -17.44 4.48 12.25
CA THR A 492 -18.79 4.35 12.80
C THR A 492 -18.75 3.41 14.00
N ILE A 493 -19.21 3.90 15.16
CA ILE A 493 -19.57 3.03 16.29
C ILE A 493 -21.08 2.79 16.23
N THR A 494 -21.47 1.52 16.23
CA THR A 494 -22.89 1.13 16.21
C THR A 494 -23.19 0.20 17.37
N PRO A 495 -23.73 0.71 18.49
CA PRO A 495 -24.17 -0.13 19.60
C PRO A 495 -25.58 -0.70 19.37
N ARG A 496 -25.78 -1.99 19.68
CA ARG A 496 -27.10 -2.64 19.73
C ARG A 496 -27.17 -3.63 20.89
N THR A 497 -28.27 -3.63 21.63
CA THR A 497 -28.50 -4.64 22.67
C THR A 497 -29.18 -5.87 22.08
N VAL A 498 -28.57 -7.05 22.26
CA VAL A 498 -29.11 -8.35 21.84
C VAL A 498 -28.99 -9.32 23.01
N ASP A 499 -30.12 -9.90 23.45
CA ASP A 499 -30.18 -10.82 24.60
C ASP A 499 -29.50 -10.28 25.88
N GLY A 500 -29.66 -8.98 26.16
CA GLY A 500 -29.07 -8.34 27.34
C GLY A 500 -27.56 -8.07 27.24
N ILE A 501 -26.92 -8.37 26.11
CA ILE A 501 -25.54 -8.00 25.80
C ILE A 501 -25.57 -6.76 24.91
N VAL A 502 -24.79 -5.74 25.25
CA VAL A 502 -24.56 -4.60 24.35
C VAL A 502 -23.46 -4.97 23.37
N ASN A 503 -23.82 -5.17 22.11
CA ASN A 503 -22.87 -5.38 21.02
C ASN A 503 -22.41 -4.05 20.47
N VAL A 504 -21.12 -3.88 20.27
CA VAL A 504 -20.49 -2.70 19.71
C VAL A 504 -19.57 -3.13 18.58
N GLN A 505 -19.86 -2.71 17.36
CA GLN A 505 -19.01 -2.91 16.20
C GLN A 505 -18.35 -1.58 15.81
N PHE A 506 -17.06 -1.64 15.49
CA PHE A 506 -16.25 -0.52 15.00
C PHE A 506 -14.99 -1.05 14.32
N ASP A 507 -14.44 -0.28 13.38
CA ASP A 507 -13.27 -0.69 12.59
C ASP A 507 -11.96 -0.04 13.05
N GLY A 508 -12.03 0.89 13.99
CA GLY A 508 -10.88 1.59 14.52
C GLY A 508 -11.25 2.68 15.53
N PHE A 509 -10.21 3.40 15.94
CA PHE A 509 -10.24 4.52 16.85
C PHE A 509 -10.15 5.85 16.08
N SER A 510 -10.80 5.94 14.92
CA SER A 510 -10.83 7.16 14.09
C SER A 510 -12.10 7.98 14.36
N GLY A 511 -11.98 9.31 14.41
CA GLY A 511 -13.04 10.25 14.80
C GLY A 511 -12.86 10.74 16.24
N GLN A 512 -13.05 12.03 16.51
CA GLN A 512 -12.72 12.61 17.83
C GLN A 512 -13.93 12.58 18.76
N GLU A 513 -14.66 13.70 18.90
CA GLU A 513 -15.73 13.84 19.90
C GLU A 513 -16.92 12.90 19.64
N GLY A 514 -17.29 12.66 18.38
CA GLY A 514 -18.40 11.78 18.02
C GLY A 514 -18.13 10.33 18.41
N TRP A 515 -16.92 9.83 18.19
CA TRP A 515 -16.50 8.49 18.58
C TRP A 515 -16.53 8.34 20.11
N GLN A 516 -15.91 9.29 20.82
CA GLN A 516 -15.84 9.29 22.28
C GLN A 516 -17.23 9.36 22.93
N GLY A 517 -18.11 10.22 22.43
CA GLY A 517 -19.47 10.36 22.92
C GLY A 517 -20.29 9.07 22.78
N LYS A 518 -20.15 8.35 21.66
CA LYS A 518 -20.81 7.06 21.46
C LYS A 518 -20.29 5.99 22.43
N MET A 519 -18.97 5.91 22.66
CA MET A 519 -18.40 4.98 23.64
C MET A 519 -18.82 5.31 25.07
N SER A 520 -18.88 6.59 25.45
CA SER A 520 -19.43 7.00 26.74
C SER A 520 -20.88 6.50 26.89
N GLY A 521 -21.71 6.68 25.86
CA GLY A 521 -23.09 6.21 25.84
C GLY A 521 -23.25 4.69 26.00
N VAL A 522 -22.24 3.88 25.66
CA VAL A 522 -22.24 2.43 25.92
C VAL A 522 -22.03 2.13 27.41
N PHE A 523 -21.10 2.81 28.07
CA PHE A 523 -20.64 2.43 29.41
C PHE A 523 -21.23 3.25 30.56
N GLU A 524 -21.72 4.47 30.31
CA GLU A 524 -22.43 5.27 31.32
C GLU A 524 -23.65 4.57 31.95
N PRO A 525 -24.46 3.79 31.19
CA PRO A 525 -25.54 2.99 31.76
C PRO A 525 -25.07 1.81 32.62
N LYS A 526 -23.75 1.55 32.70
CA LYS A 526 -23.14 0.43 33.43
C LYS A 526 -23.69 -0.94 33.00
N PRO A 527 -23.60 -1.29 31.71
CA PRO A 527 -24.10 -2.58 31.24
C PRO A 527 -23.40 -3.74 31.95
N ALA A 528 -24.13 -4.83 32.20
CA ALA A 528 -23.55 -6.03 32.81
C ALA A 528 -22.56 -6.73 31.84
N ALA A 529 -22.90 -6.77 30.55
CA ALA A 529 -22.15 -7.46 29.51
C ALA A 529 -22.07 -6.63 28.21
N VAL A 530 -20.87 -6.57 27.64
CA VAL A 530 -20.58 -5.91 26.36
C VAL A 530 -19.76 -6.85 25.47
N LEU A 531 -20.11 -6.91 24.19
CA LEU A 531 -19.32 -7.55 23.14
C LEU A 531 -18.74 -6.45 22.25
N MET A 532 -17.41 -6.35 22.19
CA MET A 532 -16.67 -5.42 21.36
C MET A 532 -16.14 -6.17 20.13
N ASP A 533 -16.71 -5.92 18.95
CA ASP A 533 -16.29 -6.53 17.69
C ASP A 533 -15.30 -5.63 16.94
N ALA A 534 -14.03 -5.78 17.30
CA ALA A 534 -12.89 -5.05 16.73
C ALA A 534 -12.08 -5.92 15.75
N ARG A 535 -12.71 -6.93 15.13
CA ARG A 535 -12.02 -7.88 14.24
C ARG A 535 -11.42 -7.25 13.00
N GLN A 536 -12.02 -6.17 12.50
CA GLN A 536 -11.38 -5.23 11.58
C GLN A 536 -10.83 -4.10 12.45
N GLY A 537 -9.51 -4.02 12.59
CA GLY A 537 -8.86 -3.00 13.41
C GLY A 537 -7.87 -2.22 12.57
N ASN A 538 -8.23 -0.99 12.23
CA ASN A 538 -7.47 -0.10 11.35
C ASN A 538 -6.58 0.90 12.10
N GLY A 539 -6.51 0.81 13.43
CA GLY A 539 -5.77 1.75 14.25
C GLY A 539 -6.58 3.00 14.58
N GLY A 540 -5.91 4.14 14.73
CA GLY A 540 -6.57 5.42 15.02
C GLY A 540 -5.84 6.25 16.07
N TYR A 541 -6.58 7.14 16.73
CA TYR A 541 -5.98 8.15 17.60
C TYR A 541 -5.80 7.67 19.05
N GLY A 542 -4.65 8.02 19.62
CA GLY A 542 -4.29 7.67 21.00
C GLY A 542 -5.21 8.26 22.07
N ASN A 543 -5.83 9.42 21.84
CA ASN A 543 -6.80 10.03 22.75
C ASN A 543 -8.10 9.21 22.86
N ASN A 544 -8.47 8.45 21.83
CA ASN A 544 -9.63 7.55 21.89
C ASN A 544 -9.33 6.28 22.68
N VAL A 545 -8.08 5.79 22.59
CA VAL A 545 -7.56 4.73 23.46
C VAL A 545 -7.58 5.21 24.92
N GLU A 546 -7.09 6.43 25.16
CA GLU A 546 -7.12 7.09 26.47
C GLU A 546 -8.54 7.20 27.03
N HIS A 547 -9.48 7.68 26.23
CA HIS A 547 -10.89 7.81 26.60
C HIS A 547 -11.52 6.46 26.96
N LEU A 548 -11.39 5.45 26.09
CA LEU A 548 -11.97 4.13 26.34
C LEU A 548 -11.32 3.46 27.54
N LEU A 549 -10.00 3.60 27.75
CA LEU A 549 -9.36 3.09 28.96
C LEU A 549 -9.96 3.73 30.21
N GLY A 550 -10.17 5.05 30.18
CA GLY A 550 -10.80 5.80 31.27
C GLY A 550 -12.23 5.35 31.58
N LEU A 551 -12.97 4.84 30.60
CA LEU A 551 -14.29 4.26 30.83
C LEU A 551 -14.23 2.88 31.51
N LEU A 552 -13.14 2.13 31.34
CA LEU A 552 -13.10 0.69 31.60
C LEU A 552 -12.22 0.27 32.77
N ARG A 553 -11.17 1.03 33.09
CA ARG A 553 -10.12 0.63 34.04
C ARG A 553 -9.69 1.80 34.91
N GLY A 554 -9.56 1.56 36.21
CA GLY A 554 -9.34 2.59 37.22
C GLY A 554 -8.06 2.40 38.02
N LYS A 555 -7.89 3.24 39.06
CA LYS A 555 -6.70 3.22 39.94
C LYS A 555 -6.50 1.88 40.68
N ASP A 556 -7.58 1.15 40.93
CA ASP A 556 -7.57 -0.15 41.61
C ASP A 556 -6.88 -1.26 40.79
N GLN A 557 -6.91 -1.13 39.47
CA GLN A 557 -6.21 -2.00 38.53
C GLN A 557 -5.26 -1.18 37.64
N ARG A 558 -4.59 -0.17 38.20
CA ARG A 558 -3.80 0.82 37.44
C ARG A 558 -2.88 0.20 36.39
N ILE A 559 -2.97 0.70 35.17
CA ILE A 559 -2.06 0.38 34.06
C ILE A 559 -1.92 1.59 33.16
N GLY A 560 -0.78 1.70 32.49
CA GLY A 560 -0.55 2.71 31.48
C GLY A 560 0.52 2.26 30.52
N PHE A 561 0.95 3.20 29.70
CA PHE A 561 2.10 3.02 28.84
C PHE A 561 2.89 4.30 28.68
N ILE A 562 4.10 4.12 28.17
CA ILE A 562 4.90 5.19 27.59
C ILE A 562 5.35 4.73 26.21
N THR A 563 5.13 5.56 25.20
CA THR A 563 5.70 5.42 23.86
C THR A 563 6.85 6.39 23.72
N VAL A 564 8.00 5.94 23.19
CA VAL A 564 9.20 6.78 23.06
C VAL A 564 9.93 6.53 21.75
N VAL A 565 10.57 7.58 21.25
CA VAL A 565 11.53 7.51 20.14
C VAL A 565 12.84 6.83 20.57
N ASN A 566 13.74 6.55 19.63
CA ASN A 566 15.10 6.10 19.96
C ASN A 566 15.84 7.15 20.78
N GLY A 567 16.53 6.71 21.84
CA GLY A 567 17.16 7.61 22.80
C GLY A 567 18.37 8.38 22.25
N THR A 568 19.19 7.74 21.42
CA THR A 568 20.24 8.40 20.64
C THR A 568 20.33 7.78 19.24
N TYR A 569 21.19 8.38 18.41
CA TYR A 569 21.49 7.87 17.08
C TYR A 569 22.09 6.46 17.11
N ASP A 570 23.10 6.21 17.95
CA ASP A 570 23.84 4.95 17.98
C ASP A 570 23.32 3.94 19.01
N GLU A 571 22.62 4.43 20.04
CA GLU A 571 22.06 3.63 21.12
C GLU A 571 20.56 3.91 21.21
N PRO A 572 19.68 3.02 20.69
CA PRO A 572 18.23 3.22 20.73
C PRO A 572 17.63 3.26 22.13
N SER A 573 18.30 2.67 23.12
CA SER A 573 17.83 2.56 24.50
C SER A 573 18.98 2.82 25.50
N PRO A 574 19.53 4.04 25.54
CA PRO A 574 20.61 4.37 26.46
C PRO A 574 20.09 4.30 27.90
N SER A 575 20.97 3.94 28.83
CA SER A 575 20.60 3.81 30.25
C SER A 575 20.01 5.09 30.86
N SER A 576 20.38 6.27 30.33
CA SER A 576 19.87 7.57 30.74
C SER A 576 18.49 7.96 30.17
N LEU A 577 17.93 7.17 29.25
CA LEU A 577 16.68 7.50 28.54
C LEU A 577 15.52 7.68 29.53
N PHE A 578 15.31 6.70 30.41
CA PHE A 578 14.24 6.75 31.40
C PHE A 578 14.51 7.80 32.48
N THR A 579 15.75 8.02 32.92
CA THR A 579 16.04 9.12 33.85
C THR A 579 15.71 10.50 33.26
N THR A 580 15.78 10.63 31.93
CA THR A 580 15.37 11.87 31.23
C THR A 580 13.86 12.02 31.23
N TYR A 581 13.12 10.98 30.87
CA TYR A 581 11.66 11.01 30.83
C TYR A 581 11.02 11.10 32.22
N GLU A 582 11.65 10.55 33.26
CA GLU A 582 11.18 10.60 34.64
C GLU A 582 11.01 12.04 35.13
N LYS A 583 11.93 12.93 34.71
CA LYS A 583 11.88 14.35 35.05
C LYS A 583 10.64 15.05 34.51
N CYS A 584 10.06 14.55 33.42
CA CYS A 584 8.83 15.09 32.86
C CYS A 584 7.59 14.48 33.52
N VAL A 585 7.58 13.15 33.71
CA VAL A 585 6.45 12.44 34.33
C VAL A 585 6.28 12.81 35.80
N GLY A 586 7.37 13.05 36.53
CA GLY A 586 7.35 13.45 37.94
C GLY A 586 6.88 14.90 38.21
N GLY A 587 6.68 15.71 37.16
CA GLY A 587 6.21 17.10 37.26
C GLY A 587 4.76 17.34 36.84
N GLU A 588 4.16 16.42 36.08
CA GLU A 588 2.78 16.53 35.58
C GLU A 588 1.84 15.65 36.41
N ALA A 589 1.14 16.27 37.37
CA ALA A 589 -0.02 15.64 37.99
C ALA A 589 -1.18 15.65 36.97
N GLY A 590 -1.27 14.61 36.12
CA GLY A 590 -2.29 14.50 35.07
C GLY A 590 -2.38 13.10 34.46
N PHE A 591 -3.51 12.81 33.79
CA PHE A 591 -3.82 11.51 33.19
C PHE A 591 -2.89 11.19 32.00
N SER A 592 -2.49 12.19 31.21
CA SER A 592 -1.56 12.09 30.08
C SER A 592 -0.37 13.05 30.19
N PHE A 593 0.74 12.69 29.54
CA PHE A 593 1.98 13.48 29.51
C PHE A 593 2.65 13.45 28.13
N SER A 594 3.40 14.49 27.76
CA SER A 594 4.21 14.53 26.53
C SER A 594 5.54 15.27 26.74
N CYS A 595 6.67 14.65 26.42
CA CYS A 595 7.99 15.24 26.65
C CYS A 595 9.07 14.59 25.79
N PHE A 596 9.97 15.38 25.17
CA PHE A 596 11.12 14.88 24.37
C PHE A 596 10.78 13.73 23.40
N GLY A 597 9.67 13.86 22.66
CA GLY A 597 9.21 12.85 21.71
C GLY A 597 8.62 11.59 22.35
N ALA A 598 8.41 11.57 23.66
CA ALA A 598 7.62 10.56 24.36
C ALA A 598 6.21 11.06 24.66
N TRP A 599 5.28 10.11 24.74
CA TRP A 599 3.89 10.33 25.16
C TRP A 599 3.39 9.12 25.94
N GLY A 600 2.40 9.31 26.81
CA GLY A 600 1.79 8.22 27.55
C GLY A 600 0.70 8.68 28.50
N PHE A 601 0.02 7.72 29.12
CA PHE A 601 -1.00 7.94 30.14
C PHE A 601 -1.17 6.72 31.04
N PHE A 602 -1.81 6.90 32.19
CA PHE A 602 -2.18 5.84 33.13
C PHE A 602 -3.67 5.86 33.43
N SER A 603 -4.27 4.69 33.70
CA SER A 603 -5.64 4.55 34.15
C SER A 603 -5.82 5.06 35.59
N ASP A 604 -6.01 6.37 35.74
CA ASP A 604 -6.06 7.06 37.04
C ASP A 604 -7.46 7.51 37.47
N LEU A 605 -8.54 7.01 36.87
CA LEU A 605 -9.90 7.28 37.34
C LEU A 605 -10.26 6.41 38.55
N GLU A 606 -10.90 7.00 39.57
CA GLU A 606 -11.26 6.26 40.80
C GLU A 606 -12.44 5.30 40.61
N SER A 607 -13.39 5.64 39.75
CA SER A 607 -14.58 4.83 39.52
C SER A 607 -15.02 4.89 38.06
N PRO A 608 -14.32 4.18 37.17
CA PRO A 608 -14.71 4.08 35.76
C PRO A 608 -16.14 3.52 35.61
N PRO A 609 -16.99 4.11 34.74
CA PRO A 609 -18.37 3.65 34.54
C PRO A 609 -18.48 2.16 34.18
N GLY A 610 -17.58 1.66 33.34
CA GLY A 610 -17.53 0.29 32.88
C GLY A 610 -16.64 -0.63 33.71
N ALA A 611 -16.15 -0.21 34.89
CA ALA A 611 -15.20 -1.02 35.68
C ALA A 611 -15.72 -2.44 36.01
N ALA A 612 -17.02 -2.58 36.27
CA ALA A 612 -17.66 -3.86 36.59
C ALA A 612 -18.23 -4.61 35.36
N THR A 613 -18.21 -3.99 34.17
CA THR A 613 -18.78 -4.59 32.96
C THR A 613 -17.96 -5.78 32.50
N LYS A 614 -18.62 -6.90 32.19
CA LYS A 614 -17.99 -8.06 31.55
C LYS A 614 -17.86 -7.81 30.05
N ILE A 615 -16.66 -7.94 29.49
CA ILE A 615 -16.33 -7.51 28.13
C ILE A 615 -15.69 -8.65 27.34
N ALA A 616 -16.31 -9.04 26.23
CA ALA A 616 -15.68 -9.90 25.24
C ALA A 616 -15.13 -9.04 24.11
N TRP A 617 -13.81 -9.12 23.88
CA TRP A 617 -13.13 -8.40 22.82
C TRP A 617 -12.79 -9.35 21.68
N LEU A 618 -13.41 -9.17 20.51
CA LEU A 618 -13.16 -9.99 19.35
C LEU A 618 -12.12 -9.32 18.48
N ASN A 619 -11.11 -10.09 18.07
CA ASN A 619 -9.97 -9.56 17.34
C ASN A 619 -9.55 -10.50 16.19
N THR A 620 -9.03 -9.95 15.10
CA THR A 620 -8.53 -10.73 13.96
C THR A 620 -7.44 -9.98 13.21
N VAL A 621 -7.78 -8.88 12.54
CA VAL A 621 -6.81 -7.92 11.99
C VAL A 621 -6.81 -6.71 12.88
N ASP A 622 -5.64 -6.35 13.40
CA ASP A 622 -5.48 -5.17 14.22
C ASP A 622 -4.12 -4.54 14.02
N VAL A 623 -4.08 -3.22 14.21
CA VAL A 623 -2.85 -2.44 14.17
C VAL A 623 -3.03 -1.22 15.06
N SER A 624 -1.92 -0.67 15.56
CA SER A 624 -1.90 0.67 16.15
C SER A 624 -2.82 0.79 17.37
N ALA A 625 -3.65 1.82 17.49
CA ALA A 625 -4.63 1.98 18.57
C ALA A 625 -5.45 0.71 18.90
N ASN A 626 -5.75 -0.14 17.92
CA ASN A 626 -6.41 -1.42 18.15
C ASN A 626 -5.53 -2.45 18.87
N ASP A 627 -4.20 -2.42 18.72
CA ASP A 627 -3.26 -3.22 19.53
C ASP A 627 -3.21 -2.76 20.99
N TYR A 628 -3.28 -1.43 21.22
CA TYR A 628 -3.14 -0.86 22.57
C TYR A 628 -4.26 -1.31 23.51
N MET A 629 -5.51 -1.36 23.04
CA MET A 629 -6.65 -1.62 23.92
C MET A 629 -6.65 -3.05 24.52
N PRO A 630 -6.47 -4.14 23.74
CA PRO A 630 -6.24 -5.47 24.27
C PRO A 630 -5.09 -5.50 25.28
N ARG A 631 -3.98 -4.80 25.01
CA ARG A 631 -2.82 -4.78 25.92
C ARG A 631 -3.10 -4.08 27.24
N LEU A 632 -3.83 -2.96 27.19
CA LEU A 632 -4.22 -2.16 28.34
C LEU A 632 -5.35 -2.79 29.17
N LEU A 633 -6.17 -3.66 28.57
CA LEU A 633 -7.23 -4.39 29.27
C LEU A 633 -6.80 -5.81 29.67
N ALA A 634 -5.66 -6.31 29.18
CA ALA A 634 -5.10 -7.58 29.62
C ALA A 634 -5.00 -7.65 31.16
N GLY A 635 -5.50 -8.76 31.72
CA GLY A 635 -5.56 -8.99 33.16
C GLY A 635 -6.66 -8.24 33.92
N ARG A 636 -7.48 -7.41 33.25
CA ARG A 636 -8.66 -6.79 33.86
C ARG A 636 -9.69 -7.87 34.21
N THR A 637 -10.32 -7.75 35.39
CA THR A 637 -11.40 -8.66 35.80
C THR A 637 -12.57 -8.57 34.83
N GLY A 638 -13.13 -9.70 34.41
CA GLY A 638 -14.27 -9.72 33.49
C GLY A 638 -13.95 -9.25 32.07
N PHE A 639 -12.69 -9.31 31.62
CA PHE A 639 -12.29 -9.08 30.23
C PHE A 639 -11.74 -10.36 29.61
N ARG A 640 -12.09 -10.65 28.36
CA ARG A 640 -11.47 -11.72 27.57
C ARG A 640 -11.33 -11.35 26.10
N ILE A 641 -10.19 -11.70 25.52
CA ILE A 641 -9.88 -11.58 24.10
C ILE A 641 -10.18 -12.91 23.40
N PHE A 642 -10.93 -12.84 22.31
CA PHE A 642 -11.27 -13.96 21.43
C PHE A 642 -10.63 -13.69 20.06
N ALA A 643 -9.68 -14.52 19.64
CA ALA A 643 -8.97 -14.34 18.37
C ALA A 643 -8.32 -15.64 17.90
N PRO A 644 -8.02 -15.80 16.60
CA PRO A 644 -7.32 -16.98 16.09
C PRO A 644 -5.82 -16.98 16.43
N HIS A 645 -5.24 -15.80 16.71
CA HIS A 645 -3.82 -15.58 16.97
C HIS A 645 -3.63 -14.27 17.77
N PRO A 646 -2.41 -13.93 18.20
CA PRO A 646 -2.11 -12.64 18.83
C PRO A 646 -2.41 -11.45 17.91
N THR A 647 -2.48 -10.26 18.50
CA THR A 647 -2.55 -8.98 17.77
C THR A 647 -1.32 -8.75 16.88
N ALA A 648 -1.33 -7.76 15.96
CA ALA A 648 -0.16 -7.48 15.11
C ALA A 648 1.08 -6.99 15.87
N GLY A 649 0.90 -6.41 17.06
CA GLY A 649 2.00 -5.94 17.91
C GLY A 649 2.65 -4.64 17.44
N ALA A 650 1.87 -3.74 16.82
CA ALA A 650 2.33 -2.46 16.29
C ALA A 650 2.15 -1.34 17.34
N PHE A 651 3.01 -1.32 18.35
CA PHE A 651 2.90 -0.40 19.49
C PHE A 651 3.75 0.86 19.32
N GLY A 652 3.36 1.76 18.42
CA GLY A 652 4.05 3.04 18.26
C GLY A 652 3.30 4.01 17.36
N ALA A 653 3.72 5.27 17.37
CA ALA A 653 3.18 6.26 16.46
C ALA A 653 3.76 6.12 15.05
N VAL A 654 2.90 6.35 14.06
CA VAL A 654 3.25 6.34 12.64
C VAL A 654 3.39 7.76 12.10
N THR A 655 4.33 7.94 11.18
CA THR A 655 4.43 9.15 10.36
C THR A 655 4.56 8.77 8.89
N SER A 656 4.13 9.66 8.00
CA SER A 656 4.22 9.46 6.55
C SER A 656 5.41 10.21 5.98
N PHE A 657 6.05 9.63 4.97
CA PHE A 657 7.09 10.32 4.24
C PHE A 657 6.53 11.09 3.04
N SER A 658 7.18 12.18 2.69
CA SER A 658 7.00 12.81 1.39
C SER A 658 7.49 11.87 0.28
N SER A 659 6.93 12.05 -0.92
CA SER A 659 7.36 11.35 -2.12
C SER A 659 8.87 11.53 -2.37
N PHE A 660 9.59 10.45 -2.70
CA PHE A 660 11.01 10.49 -3.04
C PHE A 660 11.26 10.75 -4.54
N MET A 661 10.26 10.46 -5.39
CA MET A 661 10.35 10.57 -6.85
C MET A 661 8.97 10.85 -7.44
N PRO A 662 8.86 11.50 -8.61
CA PRO A 662 7.58 11.75 -9.26
C PRO A 662 6.72 10.49 -9.35
N GLY A 663 5.50 10.55 -8.83
CA GLY A 663 4.57 9.41 -8.80
C GLY A 663 4.76 8.43 -7.63
N TRP A 664 5.90 8.43 -6.95
CA TRP A 664 6.16 7.52 -5.82
C TRP A 664 5.44 7.97 -4.54
N GLY A 665 4.54 7.16 -3.99
CA GLY A 665 4.02 7.41 -2.63
C GLY A 665 5.12 7.21 -1.59
N GLY A 666 5.40 8.20 -0.73
CA GLY A 666 6.58 8.19 0.15
C GLY A 666 6.66 7.05 1.17
N GLY A 667 5.54 6.40 1.46
CA GLY A 667 5.46 5.36 2.50
C GLY A 667 5.31 5.95 3.89
N SER A 668 5.67 5.16 4.90
CA SER A 668 5.44 5.48 6.31
C SER A 668 6.47 4.81 7.22
N LEU A 669 6.50 5.22 8.49
CA LEU A 669 7.46 4.78 9.50
C LEU A 669 6.82 4.74 10.90
N GLN A 670 7.02 3.66 11.65
CA GLN A 670 6.88 3.70 13.12
C GLN A 670 8.12 4.37 13.73
N TYR A 671 7.94 5.54 14.33
CA TYR A 671 9.07 6.30 14.90
C TYR A 671 9.18 6.20 16.43
N GLN A 672 8.23 5.50 17.06
CA GLN A 672 8.25 5.22 18.50
C GLN A 672 8.02 3.74 18.75
N ASP A 673 8.30 3.31 19.98
CA ASP A 673 7.84 2.02 20.49
C ASP A 673 7.61 2.11 22.00
N SER A 674 6.79 1.20 22.53
CA SER A 674 6.10 1.36 23.80
C SER A 674 6.45 0.33 24.85
N ARG A 675 6.26 0.74 26.11
CA ARG A 675 6.27 -0.12 27.29
C ARG A 675 4.98 0.04 28.06
N PHE A 676 4.54 -1.03 28.71
CA PHE A 676 3.30 -1.06 29.48
C PHE A 676 3.58 -1.46 30.93
N GLY A 677 2.95 -0.79 31.89
CA GLY A 677 3.20 -0.99 33.31
C GLY A 677 2.25 -0.17 34.19
N SER A 678 2.19 -0.52 35.47
CA SER A 678 1.32 0.14 36.46
C SER A 678 1.94 1.40 37.08
N THR A 679 3.26 1.52 37.01
CA THR A 679 4.03 2.65 37.54
C THR A 679 5.14 3.05 36.59
N TYR A 680 5.64 4.28 36.74
CA TYR A 680 6.79 4.73 35.99
C TYR A 680 8.05 3.88 36.25
N ALA A 681 8.27 3.48 37.51
CA ALA A 681 9.37 2.61 37.88
C ALA A 681 9.29 1.23 37.21
N GLU A 682 8.09 0.69 37.03
CA GLU A 682 7.90 -0.55 36.27
C GLU A 682 8.20 -0.35 34.79
N LEU A 683 7.69 0.72 34.18
CA LEU A 683 7.91 1.05 32.77
C LEU A 683 9.41 1.12 32.40
N SER A 684 10.28 1.59 33.29
CA SER A 684 11.72 1.64 33.02
C SER A 684 12.41 0.26 33.00
N SER A 685 11.77 -0.77 33.55
CA SER A 685 12.34 -2.11 33.74
C SER A 685 11.74 -3.21 32.84
N VAL A 686 10.54 -2.99 32.31
CA VAL A 686 9.87 -3.95 31.41
C VAL A 686 10.42 -3.88 29.98
N ARG A 687 10.12 -4.90 29.18
CA ARG A 687 10.51 -4.94 27.78
C ARG A 687 9.78 -3.88 26.94
N TRP A 688 10.36 -3.59 25.79
CA TRP A 688 9.69 -2.98 24.65
C TRP A 688 8.68 -3.95 24.03
N GLU A 689 7.51 -3.46 23.59
CA GLU A 689 6.37 -4.31 23.25
C GLU A 689 6.15 -4.49 21.74
N SER A 690 6.67 -3.60 20.87
CA SER A 690 6.55 -3.81 19.41
C SER A 690 7.16 -5.16 19.01
N GLY A 691 6.47 -5.90 18.15
CA GLY A 691 6.84 -7.28 17.79
C GLY A 691 6.33 -8.36 18.75
N HIS A 692 5.58 -7.98 19.78
CA HIS A 692 4.93 -8.90 20.71
C HIS A 692 3.43 -8.66 20.78
N GLY A 693 2.69 -9.30 19.87
CA GLY A 693 1.24 -9.22 19.84
C GLY A 693 0.60 -9.70 21.15
N VAL A 694 -0.58 -9.16 21.49
CA VAL A 694 -1.33 -9.58 22.68
C VAL A 694 -1.99 -10.92 22.38
N ALA A 695 -1.59 -11.97 23.09
CA ALA A 695 -2.19 -13.28 22.93
C ALA A 695 -3.67 -13.27 23.36
N PRO A 696 -4.55 -14.00 22.65
CA PRO A 696 -5.94 -14.10 23.06
C PRO A 696 -6.09 -14.97 24.31
N ASP A 697 -7.09 -14.65 25.13
CA ASP A 697 -7.50 -15.50 26.26
C ASP A 697 -8.23 -16.77 25.78
N VAL A 698 -8.92 -16.66 24.63
CA VAL A 698 -9.59 -17.76 23.96
C VAL A 698 -9.13 -17.81 22.51
N VAL A 699 -8.31 -18.81 22.18
CA VAL A 699 -7.90 -19.08 20.80
C VAL A 699 -9.10 -19.67 20.04
N VAL A 700 -9.67 -18.90 19.12
CA VAL A 700 -10.83 -19.30 18.32
C VAL A 700 -10.73 -18.72 16.91
N ALA A 701 -10.87 -19.59 15.91
CA ALA A 701 -11.00 -19.21 14.51
C ALA A 701 -12.39 -19.61 13.99
N GLN A 702 -12.79 -19.09 12.83
CA GLN A 702 -14.02 -19.51 12.18
C GLN A 702 -13.93 -21.00 11.79
N LYS A 703 -14.81 -21.85 12.30
CA LYS A 703 -14.85 -23.26 11.89
C LYS A 703 -15.44 -23.40 10.50
N VAL A 704 -14.93 -24.34 9.71
CA VAL A 704 -15.49 -24.66 8.39
C VAL A 704 -16.90 -25.23 8.53
N SER A 705 -17.13 -26.09 9.53
CA SER A 705 -18.47 -26.61 9.82
C SER A 705 -19.49 -25.51 10.16
N ASP A 706 -19.09 -24.52 10.96
CA ASP A 706 -19.93 -23.36 11.29
C ASP A 706 -20.13 -22.46 10.06
N ALA A 707 -19.10 -22.27 9.24
CA ALA A 707 -19.20 -21.46 8.04
C ALA A 707 -20.24 -22.04 7.05
N LEU A 708 -20.26 -23.37 6.89
CA LEU A 708 -21.25 -24.10 6.08
C LEU A 708 -22.67 -24.00 6.64
N ASN A 709 -22.81 -23.78 7.95
CA ASN A 709 -24.09 -23.55 8.62
C ASN A 709 -24.46 -22.06 8.75
N GLY A 710 -23.64 -21.15 8.22
CA GLY A 710 -23.83 -19.72 8.39
C GLY A 710 -23.75 -19.25 9.84
N LYS A 711 -22.90 -19.86 10.65
CA LYS A 711 -22.65 -19.46 12.04
C LYS A 711 -21.28 -18.84 12.20
N ASP A 712 -21.20 -17.76 12.97
CA ASP A 712 -19.94 -17.12 13.31
C ASP A 712 -19.39 -17.73 14.60
N THR A 713 -18.33 -18.54 14.49
CA THR A 713 -17.79 -19.30 15.62
C THR A 713 -17.31 -18.38 16.75
N MET A 714 -16.70 -17.24 16.41
CA MET A 714 -16.14 -16.33 17.39
C MET A 714 -17.23 -15.55 18.14
N LEU A 715 -18.25 -15.08 17.42
CA LEU A 715 -19.41 -14.42 18.04
C LEU A 715 -20.16 -15.36 18.99
N GLU A 716 -20.38 -16.62 18.58
CA GLU A 716 -21.06 -17.60 19.42
C GLU A 716 -20.25 -17.92 20.69
N ALA A 717 -18.94 -18.10 20.57
CA ALA A 717 -18.06 -18.34 21.71
C ALA A 717 -18.05 -17.16 22.71
N ALA A 718 -17.97 -15.93 22.19
CA ALA A 718 -17.99 -14.71 23.00
C ALA A 718 -19.33 -14.53 23.74
N ARG A 719 -20.46 -14.71 23.04
CA ARG A 719 -21.80 -14.61 23.64
C ARG A 719 -22.02 -15.68 24.71
N ALA A 720 -21.58 -16.92 24.46
CA ALA A 720 -21.67 -18.00 25.43
C ALA A 720 -20.90 -17.66 26.72
N TRP A 721 -19.69 -17.13 26.60
CA TRP A 721 -18.91 -16.71 27.77
C TRP A 721 -19.55 -15.54 28.51
N LEU A 722 -20.09 -14.54 27.80
CA LEU A 722 -20.75 -13.40 28.44
C LEU A 722 -21.98 -13.84 29.24
N LYS A 723 -22.75 -14.82 28.74
CA LYS A 723 -23.95 -15.37 29.40
C LYS A 723 -23.64 -16.33 30.56
N ALA A 724 -22.43 -16.90 30.62
CA ALA A 724 -22.05 -17.80 31.71
C ALA A 724 -21.91 -17.01 33.03
N GLU A 725 -22.57 -17.48 34.10
CA GLU A 725 -22.55 -16.89 35.44
C GLU A 725 -21.16 -16.93 36.08
#